data_AF-A0A1Y3TQ43-F1
#
_entry.id   AF-A0A1Y3TQ43-F1
#
_cell.length_a   1.000
_cell.length_b   1.000
_cell.length_c   1.000
_cell.angle_alpha   90.00
_cell.angle_beta   90.00
_cell.angle_gamma   90.00
#
_symmetry.space_group_name_H-M   'P 1'
#
loop_
_entity.id
_entity.type
_entity.pdbx_description
1 polymer ?
#
loop_
_entity_poly.entity_id
_entity_poly.type
_entity_poly.pdbx_seq_one_letter_code
_entity_poly.pdbx_strand_id
1 'polypeptide(L)'
;MNTHSIELDGYYARSRGSSTIHLGTAGSHGNEQLQVTQGKGWEGLTIQVVFHPSKVAVHLPANGLLDVPWEATAQPLSMMQGRIVFQGFDQDRLVNSTDLAYTVASHSPALGRDEEPYTPGIVEGVLNQMAADKDAILQAAQQTGQAKEAAAASANQAAGSAANAQQSAGAANTSAGQASASASQAAGSAAAAGEALTQVQTAGQEAQQKVKDAETEALDKIAAAAPALPAVSSDAAWQSVTVKLDGTGYNLAALAPIEATIRPTVTGNPAVCENSAAWGLQGLKIYGKSVQNGTPSPESPVPIVSAGEGGSVELNVTGANLLDISGFSSGFANGVSVENQNGVLVYNGQMQEGINISVNIAGSYSNRNPLFTLLPGTYYVKDVRIVNMISGVGYQDAAFTLDSPFPVTWVTSKQFLESTVFANNLFYPMLNVGASALPWQPYVSQSLPLSTPSGLSGVPVTSGGNYVDSAGQQRICDVVDQNGVKKYTKKVIFDGSDDEKWMIQAVGDGSTNRAYIQISDLYYDTTNNSANFLCDRFKAEVISGGTEPDVAVVYSNRSNLFFYNNITGDIASWRNWLAQNPISVLYPTTEIVTTPLSDEEIAAYRALQTYSGTTVVSTAEPVAGLEVSYVIDGNKYRESIDKRLAALEAAQTGI
;
A
#
# COMPACT_ATOMS: atom_id res chain seq x y z
N MET A 1 40.39 -107.15 25.88
CA MET A 1 41.33 -107.80 24.94
C MET A 1 42.50 -108.33 25.75
N ASN A 2 42.74 -109.64 25.72
CA ASN A 2 43.86 -110.31 26.36
C ASN A 2 44.97 -110.51 25.32
N THR A 3 46.21 -110.11 25.63
CA THR A 3 47.33 -110.18 24.70
C THR A 3 48.41 -111.13 25.22
N HIS A 4 48.81 -112.10 24.40
CA HIS A 4 49.80 -113.13 24.74
C HIS A 4 51.14 -112.83 24.06
N SER A 5 52.21 -112.66 24.84
CA SER A 5 53.54 -112.35 24.30
C SER A 5 54.26 -113.60 23.81
N ILE A 6 54.62 -113.62 22.53
CA ILE A 6 55.36 -114.69 21.86
C ILE A 6 56.72 -114.16 21.42
N GLU A 7 57.78 -114.93 21.66
CA GLU A 7 59.11 -114.65 21.16
C GLU A 7 59.54 -115.78 20.21
N LEU A 8 60.03 -115.39 19.03
CA LEU A 8 60.60 -116.31 18.04
C LEU A 8 62.12 -116.17 18.05
N ASP A 9 62.85 -117.24 18.38
CA ASP A 9 64.32 -117.20 18.49
C ASP A 9 64.91 -118.54 18.04
N GLY A 10 65.76 -118.52 17.00
CA GLY A 10 66.26 -119.71 16.33
C GLY A 10 65.13 -120.53 15.70
N TYR A 11 64.95 -121.79 16.12
CA TYR A 11 63.80 -122.61 15.71
C TYR A 11 62.67 -122.62 16.74
N TYR A 12 62.76 -121.85 17.83
CA TYR A 12 61.81 -121.94 18.93
C TYR A 12 60.74 -120.84 18.87
N ALA A 13 59.49 -121.20 19.14
CA ALA A 13 58.44 -120.27 19.54
C ALA A 13 58.13 -120.46 21.02
N ARG A 14 58.25 -119.39 21.81
CA ARG A 14 58.07 -119.45 23.27
C ARG A 14 57.15 -118.34 23.76
N SER A 15 56.26 -118.68 24.69
CA SER A 15 55.50 -117.69 25.45
C SER A 15 56.27 -117.33 26.72
N ARG A 16 56.27 -116.06 27.12
CA ARG A 16 57.04 -115.58 28.27
C ARG A 16 56.43 -116.15 29.57
N GLY A 17 57.08 -117.14 30.17
CA GLY A 17 56.71 -117.71 31.48
C GLY A 17 55.79 -118.94 31.46
N SER A 18 55.40 -119.45 30.29
CA SER A 18 54.60 -120.69 30.16
C SER A 18 54.91 -121.43 28.86
N SER A 19 54.86 -122.76 28.89
CA SER A 19 54.94 -123.60 27.69
C SER A 19 53.60 -123.72 26.93
N THR A 20 52.51 -123.13 27.43
CA THR A 20 51.16 -123.19 26.85
C THR A 20 50.39 -121.87 27.04
N ILE A 21 49.57 -121.48 26.06
CA ILE A 21 48.73 -120.27 26.08
C ILE A 21 47.24 -120.63 26.27
N HIS A 22 46.49 -119.78 26.97
CA HIS A 22 45.05 -119.96 27.19
C HIS A 22 44.25 -118.91 26.43
N LEU A 23 43.49 -119.33 25.42
CA LEU A 23 42.70 -118.46 24.53
C LEU A 23 41.20 -118.50 24.89
N GLY A 24 40.88 -118.13 26.13
CA GLY A 24 39.49 -117.96 26.61
C GLY A 24 38.64 -119.24 26.61
N THR A 25 37.32 -119.04 26.49
CA THR A 25 36.29 -120.11 26.43
C THR A 25 35.75 -120.31 25.02
N ALA A 26 35.35 -121.54 24.69
CA ALA A 26 34.83 -121.89 23.37
C ALA A 26 33.67 -120.98 22.92
N GLY A 27 33.57 -120.66 21.62
CA GLY A 27 32.50 -119.81 21.07
C GLY A 27 32.64 -118.31 21.33
N SER A 28 33.64 -117.88 22.12
CA SER A 28 33.97 -116.46 22.29
C SER A 28 34.81 -115.94 21.13
N HIS A 29 34.54 -114.72 20.65
CA HIS A 29 35.30 -114.06 19.59
C HIS A 29 35.65 -112.61 19.95
N GLY A 30 36.71 -112.05 19.35
CA GLY A 30 37.09 -110.64 19.49
C GLY A 30 37.78 -110.25 20.80
N ASN A 31 38.28 -111.21 21.58
CA ASN A 31 38.85 -110.94 22.92
C ASN A 31 40.34 -111.29 23.09
N GLU A 32 40.97 -112.01 22.16
CA GLU A 32 42.31 -112.59 22.32
C GLU A 32 43.26 -112.13 21.20
N GLN A 33 44.52 -111.81 21.54
CA GLN A 33 45.56 -111.33 20.63
C GLN A 33 46.92 -111.98 20.92
N LEU A 34 47.76 -112.13 19.89
CA LEU A 34 49.17 -112.50 20.00
C LEU A 34 50.06 -111.29 19.72
N GLN A 35 50.97 -110.97 20.63
CA GLN A 35 52.07 -110.03 20.38
C GLN A 35 53.33 -110.84 20.09
N VAL A 36 53.72 -110.92 18.82
CA VAL A 36 54.86 -111.68 18.35
C VAL A 36 56.07 -110.76 18.21
N THR A 37 57.18 -111.13 18.84
CA THR A 37 58.47 -110.44 18.76
C THR A 37 59.46 -111.32 18.00
N GLN A 38 60.05 -110.78 16.94
CA GLN A 38 61.10 -111.44 16.15
C GLN A 38 62.45 -111.30 16.88
N GLY A 39 63.02 -112.43 17.29
CA GLY A 39 64.38 -112.54 17.81
C GLY A 39 65.35 -113.09 16.77
N LYS A 40 66.49 -113.61 17.23
CA LYS A 40 67.61 -114.00 16.38
C LYS A 40 67.22 -115.08 15.36
N GLY A 41 67.43 -114.79 14.08
CA GLY A 41 67.12 -115.69 12.96
C GLY A 41 65.75 -115.49 12.34
N TRP A 42 64.90 -114.63 12.93
CA TRP A 42 63.58 -114.27 12.40
C TRP A 42 63.51 -112.84 11.88
N GLU A 43 64.53 -112.02 12.11
CA GLU A 43 64.51 -110.60 11.78
C GLU A 43 64.29 -110.37 10.29
N GLY A 44 63.24 -109.60 9.96
CA GLY A 44 62.91 -109.22 8.59
C GLY A 44 62.17 -110.30 7.80
N LEU A 45 61.86 -111.45 8.39
CA LEU A 45 61.02 -112.47 7.74
C LEU A 45 59.55 -112.03 7.74
N THR A 46 58.87 -112.37 6.64
CA THR A 46 57.41 -112.32 6.56
C THR A 46 56.86 -113.51 7.33
N ILE A 47 56.01 -113.28 8.33
CA ILE A 47 55.53 -114.35 9.22
C ILE A 47 54.07 -114.69 8.93
N GLN A 48 53.81 -115.99 8.82
CA GLN A 48 52.48 -116.58 8.82
C GLN A 48 52.29 -117.40 10.10
N VAL A 49 51.15 -117.22 10.76
CA VAL A 49 50.79 -117.91 12.01
C VAL A 49 49.70 -118.92 11.70
N VAL A 50 49.97 -120.20 11.93
CA VAL A 50 49.05 -121.29 11.61
C VAL A 50 48.52 -121.90 12.91
N PHE A 51 47.20 -121.91 13.07
CA PHE A 51 46.52 -122.50 14.23
C PHE A 51 46.01 -123.89 13.89
N HIS A 52 46.35 -124.89 14.70
CA HIS A 52 45.85 -126.26 14.60
C HIS A 52 44.94 -126.59 15.80
N PRO A 53 43.86 -127.38 15.60
CA PRO A 53 43.50 -128.11 14.38
C PRO A 53 42.67 -127.32 13.35
N SER A 54 42.29 -126.06 13.59
CA SER A 54 41.43 -125.28 12.68
C SER A 54 42.06 -125.03 11.30
N LYS A 55 43.38 -125.12 11.19
CA LYS A 55 44.20 -124.88 9.98
C LYS A 55 44.04 -123.47 9.41
N VAL A 56 43.52 -122.53 10.20
CA VAL A 56 43.48 -121.12 9.80
C VAL A 56 44.89 -120.57 9.87
N ALA A 57 45.31 -119.92 8.80
CA ALA A 57 46.63 -119.32 8.67
C ALA A 57 46.46 -117.82 8.44
N VAL A 58 47.06 -117.01 9.32
CA VAL A 58 46.90 -115.56 9.33
C VAL A 58 48.28 -114.91 9.19
N HIS A 59 48.36 -113.88 8.36
CA HIS A 59 49.59 -113.11 8.20
C HIS A 59 49.81 -112.21 9.42
N LEU A 60 51.01 -112.23 9.99
CA LEU A 60 51.36 -111.36 11.12
C LEU A 60 51.49 -109.90 10.63
N PRO A 61 50.68 -108.95 11.13
CA PRO A 61 50.81 -107.55 10.74
C PRO A 61 52.17 -106.96 11.15
N ALA A 62 52.59 -105.88 10.49
CA ALA A 62 53.91 -105.27 10.70
C ALA A 62 54.17 -104.77 12.13
N ASN A 63 53.12 -104.52 12.93
CA ASN A 63 53.24 -104.15 14.35
C ASN A 63 53.44 -105.37 15.28
N GLY A 64 53.46 -106.59 14.74
CA GLY A 64 53.60 -107.84 15.50
C GLY A 64 52.35 -108.21 16.31
N LEU A 65 51.24 -107.49 16.18
CA LEU A 65 50.01 -107.72 16.94
C LEU A 65 48.97 -108.39 16.03
N LEU A 66 48.53 -109.59 16.41
CA LEU A 66 47.60 -110.41 15.62
C LEU A 66 46.37 -110.76 16.45
N ASP A 67 45.18 -110.43 15.93
CA ASP A 67 43.91 -110.92 16.49
C ASP A 67 43.80 -112.44 16.30
N VAL A 68 43.45 -113.14 17.37
CA VAL A 68 43.19 -114.58 17.29
C VAL A 68 41.90 -114.78 16.47
N PRO A 69 41.95 -115.51 15.35
CA PRO A 69 40.78 -115.75 14.51
C PRO A 69 39.72 -116.55 15.28
N TRP A 70 38.44 -116.26 15.05
CA TRP A 70 37.34 -116.90 15.78
C TRP A 70 37.35 -118.43 15.62
N GLU A 71 37.84 -118.94 14.48
CA GLU A 71 37.98 -120.36 14.20
C GLU A 71 38.94 -121.07 15.17
N ALA A 72 39.94 -120.36 15.73
CA ALA A 72 40.87 -120.92 16.72
C ALA A 72 40.24 -121.07 18.11
N THR A 73 39.17 -120.32 18.41
CA THR A 73 38.44 -120.36 19.69
C THR A 73 37.04 -120.96 19.57
N ALA A 74 36.62 -121.37 18.37
CA ALA A 74 35.27 -121.86 18.12
C ALA A 74 34.90 -123.13 18.92
N GLN A 75 35.88 -123.97 19.23
CA GLN A 75 35.68 -125.27 19.89
C GLN A 75 36.64 -125.43 21.09
N PRO A 76 36.29 -126.21 22.12
CA PRO A 76 37.19 -126.51 23.23
C PRO A 76 38.43 -127.29 22.75
N LEU A 77 39.62 -126.92 23.26
CA LEU A 77 40.89 -127.53 22.89
C LEU A 77 41.77 -127.75 24.12
N SER A 78 42.28 -128.97 24.30
CA SER A 78 43.23 -129.32 25.36
C SER A 78 44.68 -129.03 24.97
N MET A 79 45.59 -129.04 25.95
CA MET A 79 47.03 -128.77 25.75
C MET A 79 47.72 -129.77 24.84
N MET A 80 47.12 -130.93 24.54
CA MET A 80 47.64 -131.91 23.59
C MET A 80 47.14 -131.68 22.15
N GLN A 81 46.14 -130.81 21.96
CA GLN A 81 45.45 -130.62 20.69
C GLN A 81 45.77 -129.27 20.03
N GLY A 82 45.77 -128.18 20.80
CA GLY A 82 46.03 -126.85 20.25
C GLY A 82 47.52 -126.64 19.97
N ARG A 83 47.87 -126.33 18.71
CA ARG A 83 49.24 -126.00 18.30
C ARG A 83 49.24 -124.75 17.44
N ILE A 84 50.19 -123.86 17.68
CA ILE A 84 50.50 -122.72 16.83
C ILE A 84 51.89 -122.96 16.25
N VAL A 85 52.00 -122.88 14.93
CA VAL A 85 53.28 -122.94 14.21
C VAL A 85 53.47 -121.60 13.50
N PHE A 86 54.63 -121.00 13.69
CA PHE A 86 55.03 -119.79 13.00
C PHE A 86 55.92 -120.19 11.82
N GLN A 87 55.61 -119.67 10.64
CA GLN A 87 56.39 -119.88 9.43
C GLN A 87 56.92 -118.52 8.96
N GLY A 88 58.24 -118.36 9.00
CA GLY A 88 58.93 -117.16 8.55
C GLY A 88 59.56 -117.43 7.19
N PHE A 89 59.32 -116.56 6.22
CA PHE A 89 59.91 -116.71 4.89
C PHE A 89 60.39 -115.38 4.32
N ASP A 90 61.45 -115.47 3.53
CA ASP A 90 61.94 -114.44 2.62
C ASP A 90 62.22 -115.08 1.24
N GLN A 91 62.91 -114.39 0.34
CA GLN A 91 63.17 -114.90 -1.02
C GLN A 91 64.02 -116.18 -1.06
N ASP A 92 64.85 -116.44 -0.03
CA ASP A 92 65.85 -117.52 -0.05
C ASP A 92 65.71 -118.52 1.12
N ARG A 93 64.85 -118.24 2.11
CA ARG A 93 64.76 -119.01 3.36
C ARG A 93 63.31 -119.26 3.79
N LEU A 94 63.08 -120.45 4.33
CA LEU A 94 61.88 -120.82 5.09
C LEU A 94 62.31 -121.32 6.47
N VAL A 95 61.76 -120.73 7.53
CA VAL A 95 61.99 -121.11 8.92
C VAL A 95 60.65 -121.48 9.54
N ASN A 96 60.54 -122.70 10.08
CA ASN A 96 59.39 -123.12 10.85
C ASN A 96 59.76 -123.14 12.32
N SER A 97 58.92 -122.58 13.19
CA SER A 97 59.10 -122.69 14.63
C SER A 97 58.74 -124.10 15.11
N THR A 98 59.24 -124.46 16.29
CA THR A 98 58.64 -125.51 17.10
C THR A 98 57.19 -125.15 17.43
N ASP A 99 56.40 -126.18 17.69
CA ASP A 99 55.03 -126.06 18.18
C ASP A 99 54.94 -125.22 19.46
N LEU A 100 54.08 -124.20 19.43
CA LEU A 100 53.61 -123.49 20.62
C LEU A 100 52.22 -124.00 21.00
N ALA A 101 52.08 -124.61 22.18
CA ALA A 101 50.80 -125.17 22.61
C ALA A 101 49.80 -124.07 23.03
N TYR A 102 48.51 -124.28 22.73
CA TYR A 102 47.43 -123.44 23.27
C TYR A 102 46.20 -124.29 23.66
N THR A 103 45.32 -123.71 24.50
CA THR A 103 44.07 -124.33 24.95
C THR A 103 42.89 -123.38 24.86
N VAL A 104 41.69 -123.92 24.71
CA VAL A 104 40.41 -123.20 24.76
C VAL A 104 39.51 -123.92 25.76
N ALA A 105 39.06 -123.23 26.80
CA ALA A 105 38.27 -123.83 27.87
C ALA A 105 36.84 -124.16 27.41
N SER A 106 36.33 -125.34 27.80
CA SER A 106 34.90 -125.64 27.70
C SER A 106 34.10 -124.85 28.73
N HIS A 107 32.86 -124.49 28.40
CA HIS A 107 31.90 -123.89 29.33
C HIS A 107 30.50 -124.51 29.16
N SER A 108 29.62 -124.30 30.12
CA SER A 108 28.20 -124.73 30.04
C SER A 108 27.41 -123.89 29.01
N PRO A 109 26.30 -124.39 28.40
CA PRO A 109 25.53 -123.67 27.37
C PRO A 109 25.08 -122.26 27.80
N ALA A 110 25.14 -121.29 26.88
CA ALA A 110 24.79 -119.88 27.13
C ALA A 110 23.28 -119.57 26.97
N LEU A 111 22.47 -120.56 26.57
CA LEU A 111 21.02 -120.41 26.41
C LEU A 111 20.31 -120.85 27.70
N GLY A 112 19.51 -119.95 28.27
CA GLY A 112 18.86 -120.12 29.58
C GLY A 112 17.54 -120.88 29.57
N ARG A 113 17.07 -121.33 28.38
CA ARG A 113 15.91 -122.19 28.07
C ARG A 113 15.71 -122.22 26.54
N ASP A 114 15.20 -123.33 25.99
CA ASP A 114 15.02 -123.56 24.55
C ASP A 114 13.81 -122.78 23.98
N GLU A 115 13.99 -121.53 23.54
CA GLU A 115 13.07 -120.79 22.65
C GLU A 115 13.84 -119.94 21.62
N GLU A 116 13.39 -119.94 20.36
CA GLU A 116 14.00 -119.25 19.20
C GLU A 116 14.01 -117.71 19.31
N PRO A 117 14.95 -116.99 18.65
CA PRO A 117 15.10 -115.55 18.82
C PRO A 117 14.18 -114.72 17.88
N TYR A 118 13.51 -113.69 18.45
CA TYR A 118 12.81 -112.53 17.83
C TYR A 118 11.33 -112.67 17.39
N THR A 119 10.42 -111.90 18.01
CA THR A 119 9.00 -111.74 17.59
C THR A 119 8.65 -110.35 16.99
N PRO A 120 7.70 -110.26 16.02
CA PRO A 120 7.40 -109.05 15.20
C PRO A 120 6.93 -107.76 15.89
N GLY A 121 6.32 -107.80 17.08
CA GLY A 121 5.65 -106.63 17.67
C GLY A 121 6.56 -105.45 18.06
N ILE A 122 7.84 -105.71 18.32
CA ILE A 122 8.81 -104.64 18.65
C ILE A 122 9.16 -103.80 17.41
N VAL A 123 9.16 -104.41 16.22
CA VAL A 123 9.54 -103.73 14.97
C VAL A 123 8.46 -102.72 14.54
N GLU A 124 7.19 -103.05 14.70
CA GLU A 124 6.06 -102.20 14.29
C GLU A 124 5.96 -100.91 15.13
N GLY A 125 6.24 -101.01 16.44
CA GLY A 125 6.27 -99.84 17.33
C GLY A 125 7.37 -98.83 16.96
N VAL A 126 8.54 -99.31 16.54
CA VAL A 126 9.64 -98.43 16.08
C VAL A 126 9.28 -97.72 14.78
N LEU A 127 8.65 -98.40 13.82
CA LEU A 127 8.29 -97.82 12.53
C LEU A 127 7.25 -96.69 12.64
N ASN A 128 6.25 -96.83 13.52
CA ASN A 128 5.23 -95.80 13.72
C ASN A 128 5.82 -94.52 14.36
N GLN A 129 6.74 -94.66 15.32
CA GLN A 129 7.42 -93.50 15.92
C GLN A 129 8.27 -92.76 14.87
N MET A 130 8.99 -93.48 14.01
CA MET A 130 9.79 -92.87 12.94
C MET A 130 8.93 -92.07 11.94
N ALA A 131 7.69 -92.51 11.67
CA ALA A 131 6.78 -91.78 10.79
C ALA A 131 6.30 -90.46 11.43
N ALA A 132 5.93 -90.47 12.71
CA ALA A 132 5.54 -89.26 13.44
C ALA A 132 6.69 -88.24 13.54
N ASP A 133 7.90 -88.71 13.83
CA ASP A 133 9.09 -87.86 13.90
C ASP A 133 9.41 -87.24 12.53
N LYS A 134 9.25 -88.00 11.44
CA LYS A 134 9.41 -87.50 10.07
C LYS A 134 8.44 -86.35 9.78
N ASP A 135 7.16 -86.49 10.11
CA ASP A 135 6.16 -85.45 9.84
C ASP A 135 6.43 -84.18 10.67
N ALA A 136 6.84 -84.32 11.94
CA ALA A 136 7.23 -83.19 12.79
C ALA A 136 8.46 -82.45 12.22
N ILE A 137 9.47 -83.18 11.75
CA ILE A 137 10.66 -82.61 11.09
C ILE A 137 10.27 -81.85 9.82
N LEU A 138 9.38 -82.40 9.00
CA LEU A 138 8.91 -81.76 7.78
C LEU A 138 8.15 -80.46 8.06
N GLN A 139 7.27 -80.44 9.07
CA GLN A 139 6.55 -79.22 9.47
C GLN A 139 7.51 -78.14 10.01
N ALA A 140 8.48 -78.52 10.85
CA ALA A 140 9.49 -77.59 11.36
C ALA A 140 10.34 -77.01 10.22
N ALA A 141 10.70 -77.81 9.22
CA ALA A 141 11.41 -77.36 8.03
C ALA A 141 10.59 -76.35 7.20
N GLN A 142 9.29 -76.60 7.02
CA GLN A 142 8.38 -75.67 6.33
C GLN A 142 8.25 -74.34 7.06
N GLN A 143 8.04 -74.35 8.38
CA GLN A 143 7.96 -73.13 9.20
C GLN A 143 9.27 -72.33 9.15
N THR A 144 10.41 -73.02 9.16
CA THR A 144 11.73 -72.39 9.00
C THR A 144 11.86 -71.73 7.63
N GLY A 145 11.36 -72.37 6.57
CA GLY A 145 11.31 -71.79 5.22
C GLY A 145 10.48 -70.50 5.16
N GLN A 146 9.27 -70.53 5.72
CA GLN A 146 8.38 -69.36 5.79
C GLN A 146 9.00 -68.21 6.60
N ALA A 147 9.65 -68.51 7.74
CA ALA A 147 10.33 -67.51 8.56
C ALA A 147 11.49 -66.84 7.79
N LYS A 148 12.25 -67.62 7.01
CA LYS A 148 13.32 -67.09 6.14
C LYS A 148 12.76 -66.15 5.06
N GLU A 149 11.65 -66.52 4.42
CA GLU A 149 10.99 -65.68 3.42
C GLU A 149 10.45 -64.37 4.03
N ALA A 150 9.82 -64.44 5.21
CA ALA A 150 9.34 -63.27 5.92
C ALA A 150 10.48 -62.32 6.34
N ALA A 151 11.63 -62.87 6.77
CA ALA A 151 12.82 -62.09 7.09
C ALA A 151 13.39 -61.39 5.84
N ALA A 152 13.44 -62.09 4.70
CA ALA A 152 13.88 -61.50 3.43
C ALA A 152 12.93 -60.38 2.97
N ALA A 153 11.61 -60.57 3.09
CA ALA A 153 10.62 -59.55 2.78
C ALA A 153 10.79 -58.29 3.66
N SER A 154 11.00 -58.48 4.96
CA SER A 154 11.25 -57.39 5.91
C SER A 154 12.54 -56.62 5.58
N ALA A 155 13.61 -57.34 5.22
CA ALA A 155 14.86 -56.72 4.80
C ALA A 155 14.69 -55.86 3.53
N ASN A 156 13.91 -56.34 2.55
CA ASN A 156 13.60 -55.57 1.34
C ASN A 156 12.76 -54.32 1.63
N GLN A 157 11.79 -54.40 2.55
CA GLN A 157 11.00 -53.24 2.98
C GLN A 157 11.87 -52.19 3.69
N ALA A 158 12.80 -52.62 4.54
CA ALA A 158 13.76 -51.75 5.21
C ALA A 158 14.68 -51.05 4.19
N ALA A 159 15.18 -51.76 3.19
CA ALA A 159 15.97 -51.19 2.10
C ALA A 159 15.17 -50.16 1.29
N GLY A 160 13.90 -50.45 0.97
CA GLY A 160 13.01 -49.48 0.31
C GLY A 160 12.77 -48.23 1.14
N SER A 161 12.60 -48.38 2.46
CA SER A 161 12.42 -47.26 3.39
C SER A 161 13.68 -46.39 3.48
N ALA A 162 14.87 -47.00 3.48
CA ALA A 162 16.14 -46.28 3.46
C ALA A 162 16.33 -45.48 2.15
N ALA A 163 15.98 -46.07 1.00
CA ALA A 163 16.02 -45.39 -0.29
C ALA A 163 15.07 -44.17 -0.33
N ASN A 164 13.84 -44.34 0.18
CA ASN A 164 12.88 -43.24 0.28
C ASN A 164 13.40 -42.11 1.18
N ALA A 165 14.00 -42.44 2.32
CA ALA A 165 14.60 -41.45 3.22
C ALA A 165 15.75 -40.67 2.55
N GLN A 166 16.61 -41.35 1.78
CA GLN A 166 17.66 -40.69 1.00
C GLN A 166 17.09 -39.75 -0.07
N GLN A 167 16.03 -40.17 -0.77
CA GLN A 167 15.36 -39.33 -1.76
C GLN A 167 14.74 -38.09 -1.12
N SER A 168 14.07 -38.24 0.03
CA SER A 168 13.51 -37.11 0.79
C SER A 168 14.61 -36.16 1.27
N ALA A 169 15.75 -36.68 1.74
CA ALA A 169 16.90 -35.85 2.12
C ALA A 169 17.48 -35.07 0.92
N GLY A 170 17.57 -35.70 -0.25
CA GLY A 170 18.00 -35.03 -1.48
C GLY A 170 17.04 -33.93 -1.94
N ALA A 171 15.74 -34.18 -1.86
CA ALA A 171 14.72 -33.18 -2.13
C ALA A 171 14.80 -31.99 -1.17
N ALA A 172 14.94 -32.25 0.13
CA ALA A 172 15.11 -31.20 1.14
C ALA A 172 16.36 -30.35 0.89
N ASN A 173 17.48 -30.97 0.52
CA ASN A 173 18.72 -30.25 0.19
C ASN A 173 18.57 -29.39 -1.06
N THR A 174 17.83 -29.87 -2.07
CA THR A 174 17.50 -29.10 -3.27
C THR A 174 16.63 -27.89 -2.94
N SER A 175 15.57 -28.08 -2.13
CA SER A 175 14.72 -26.98 -1.68
C SER A 175 15.48 -25.94 -0.85
N ALA A 176 16.41 -26.39 0.02
CA ALA A 176 17.27 -25.48 0.77
C ALA A 176 18.18 -24.64 -0.16
N GLY A 177 18.74 -25.26 -1.20
CA GLY A 177 19.53 -24.56 -2.22
C GLY A 177 18.70 -23.52 -3.00
N GLN A 178 17.48 -23.88 -3.39
CA GLN A 178 16.55 -22.97 -4.06
C GLN A 178 16.19 -21.77 -3.16
N ALA A 179 15.87 -22.02 -1.89
CA ALA A 179 15.57 -20.97 -0.92
C ALA A 179 16.76 -20.01 -0.71
N SER A 180 17.98 -20.54 -0.63
CA SER A 180 19.19 -19.72 -0.55
C SER A 180 19.39 -18.85 -1.79
N ALA A 181 19.16 -19.40 -2.99
CA ALA A 181 19.27 -18.64 -4.24
C ALA A 181 18.22 -17.51 -4.33
N SER A 182 16.98 -17.79 -3.95
CA SER A 182 15.92 -16.76 -3.88
C SER A 182 16.26 -15.66 -2.88
N ALA A 183 16.84 -16.00 -1.72
CA ALA A 183 17.27 -15.01 -0.73
C ALA A 183 18.39 -14.10 -1.29
N SER A 184 19.38 -14.67 -1.99
CA SER A 184 20.43 -13.89 -2.66
C SER A 184 19.88 -12.97 -3.75
N GLN A 185 18.90 -13.43 -4.53
CA GLN A 185 18.25 -12.61 -5.55
C GLN A 185 17.48 -11.44 -4.92
N ALA A 186 16.72 -11.69 -3.84
CA ALA A 186 16.01 -10.65 -3.12
C ALA A 186 16.96 -9.59 -2.52
N ALA A 187 18.10 -10.01 -1.97
CA ALA A 187 19.13 -9.11 -1.47
C ALA A 187 19.72 -8.23 -2.59
N GLY A 188 19.96 -8.80 -3.77
CA GLY A 188 20.43 -8.06 -4.95
C GLY A 188 19.40 -7.01 -5.43
N SER A 189 18.12 -7.37 -5.47
CA SER A 189 17.04 -6.43 -5.80
C SER A 189 16.92 -5.29 -4.78
N ALA A 190 17.08 -5.58 -3.49
CA ALA A 190 17.06 -4.55 -2.44
C ALA A 190 18.24 -3.58 -2.56
N ALA A 191 19.44 -4.08 -2.86
CA ALA A 191 20.62 -3.24 -3.09
C ALA A 191 20.42 -2.32 -4.31
N ALA A 192 19.92 -2.86 -5.44
CA ALA A 192 19.62 -2.07 -6.63
C ALA A 192 18.56 -0.99 -6.38
N ALA A 193 17.53 -1.29 -5.57
CA ALA A 193 16.53 -0.30 -5.17
C ALA A 193 17.13 0.82 -4.31
N GLY A 194 18.07 0.49 -3.41
CA GLY A 194 18.81 1.47 -2.61
C GLY A 194 19.65 2.41 -3.48
N GLU A 195 20.39 1.86 -4.44
CA GLU A 195 21.17 2.66 -5.41
C GLU A 195 20.28 3.57 -6.25
N ALA A 196 19.13 3.06 -6.73
CA ALA A 196 18.17 3.86 -7.49
C ALA A 196 17.58 5.01 -6.64
N LEU A 197 17.29 4.77 -5.35
CA LEU A 197 16.84 5.82 -4.45
C LEU A 197 17.90 6.91 -4.27
N THR A 198 19.16 6.54 -4.08
CA THR A 198 20.26 7.51 -3.99
C THR A 198 20.40 8.33 -5.28
N GLN A 199 20.30 7.69 -6.46
CA GLN A 199 20.35 8.40 -7.74
C GLN A 199 19.20 9.41 -7.89
N VAL A 200 17.97 9.04 -7.50
CA VAL A 200 16.82 9.94 -7.52
C VAL A 200 17.00 11.10 -6.54
N GLN A 201 17.53 10.84 -5.35
CA GLN A 201 17.83 11.89 -4.37
C GLN A 201 18.88 12.87 -4.90
N THR A 202 19.98 12.38 -5.48
CA THR A 202 21.02 13.22 -6.09
C THR A 202 20.46 14.02 -7.27
N ALA A 203 19.71 13.40 -8.18
CA ALA A 203 19.08 14.09 -9.30
C ALA A 203 18.07 15.16 -8.83
N GLY A 204 17.33 14.89 -7.76
CA GLY A 204 16.45 15.85 -7.10
C GLY A 204 17.20 17.05 -6.54
N GLN A 205 18.32 16.81 -5.85
CA GLN A 205 19.20 17.87 -5.32
C GLN A 205 19.82 18.72 -6.45
N GLU A 206 20.29 18.09 -7.53
CA GLU A 206 20.83 18.81 -8.69
C GLU A 206 19.77 19.66 -9.40
N ALA A 207 18.54 19.14 -9.55
CA ALA A 207 17.44 19.89 -10.13
C ALA A 207 17.07 21.11 -9.27
N GLN A 208 17.02 20.94 -7.94
CA GLN A 208 16.79 22.03 -6.99
C GLN A 208 17.90 23.10 -7.09
N GLN A 209 19.18 22.68 -7.16
CA GLN A 209 20.28 23.62 -7.28
C GLN A 209 20.23 24.41 -8.59
N LYS A 210 19.92 23.75 -9.72
CA LYS A 210 19.75 24.44 -11.01
C LYS A 210 18.64 25.51 -10.97
N VAL A 211 17.57 25.26 -10.23
CA VAL A 211 16.50 26.25 -10.04
C VAL A 211 17.01 27.44 -9.20
N LYS A 212 17.72 27.18 -8.08
CA LYS A 212 18.34 28.23 -7.25
C LYS A 212 19.35 29.07 -8.04
N ASP A 213 20.17 28.43 -8.87
CA ASP A 213 21.17 29.11 -9.70
C ASP A 213 20.49 29.99 -10.77
N ALA A 214 19.47 29.47 -11.46
CA ALA A 214 18.73 30.22 -12.46
C ALA A 214 17.96 31.41 -11.85
N GLU A 215 17.40 31.24 -10.64
CA GLU A 215 16.76 32.31 -9.88
C GLU A 215 17.78 33.40 -9.50
N THR A 216 18.93 33.00 -8.95
CA THR A 216 20.02 33.93 -8.60
C THR A 216 20.48 34.71 -9.82
N GLU A 217 20.69 34.03 -10.95
CA GLU A 217 21.10 34.67 -12.21
C GLU A 217 20.05 35.69 -12.71
N ALA A 218 18.76 35.34 -12.63
CA ALA A 218 17.68 36.26 -13.01
C ALA A 218 17.63 37.49 -12.08
N LEU A 219 17.82 37.28 -10.77
CA LEU A 219 17.82 38.35 -9.77
C LEU A 219 19.07 39.24 -9.87
N ASP A 220 20.24 38.70 -10.16
CA ASP A 220 21.47 39.48 -10.38
C ASP A 220 21.33 40.38 -11.62
N LYS A 221 20.70 39.87 -12.69
CA LYS A 221 20.36 40.67 -13.88
C LYS A 221 19.40 41.82 -13.54
N ILE A 222 18.44 41.58 -12.64
CA ILE A 222 17.52 42.60 -12.14
C ILE A 222 18.27 43.64 -11.28
N ALA A 223 19.08 43.19 -10.31
CA ALA A 223 19.82 44.07 -9.41
C ALA A 223 20.84 44.96 -10.15
N ALA A 224 21.53 44.40 -11.16
CA ALA A 224 22.44 45.16 -12.01
C ALA A 224 21.74 46.26 -12.82
N ALA A 225 20.45 46.09 -13.15
CA ALA A 225 19.66 47.07 -13.87
C ALA A 225 19.08 48.19 -12.99
N ALA A 226 18.97 47.97 -11.67
CA ALA A 226 18.33 48.91 -10.73
C ALA A 226 19.00 50.31 -10.62
N PRO A 227 20.34 50.47 -10.64
CA PRO A 227 20.98 51.78 -10.46
C PRO A 227 20.83 52.73 -11.67
N ALA A 228 20.44 52.22 -12.84
CA ALA A 228 20.27 52.99 -14.06
C ALA A 228 18.87 53.61 -14.21
N LEU A 229 17.98 53.43 -13.22
CA LEU A 229 16.59 53.88 -13.26
C LEU A 229 16.46 55.35 -12.79
N PRO A 230 15.87 56.27 -13.59
CA PRO A 230 15.56 57.63 -13.14
C PRO A 230 14.46 57.65 -12.06
N ALA A 231 14.47 58.69 -11.22
CA ALA A 231 13.45 58.93 -10.21
C ALA A 231 12.06 59.12 -10.85
N VAL A 232 11.04 58.48 -10.29
CA VAL A 232 9.69 58.42 -10.84
C VAL A 232 8.87 59.65 -10.43
N SER A 233 8.29 60.38 -11.40
CA SER A 233 7.27 61.41 -11.15
C SER A 233 5.87 60.79 -11.07
N SER A 234 4.97 61.40 -10.30
CA SER A 234 3.57 60.95 -10.09
C SER A 234 2.77 60.66 -11.37
N ASP A 235 3.14 61.27 -12.50
CA ASP A 235 2.43 61.14 -13.78
C ASP A 235 2.78 59.85 -14.56
N ALA A 236 3.70 59.03 -14.02
CA ALA A 236 4.27 57.84 -14.67
C ALA A 236 3.63 56.50 -14.25
N ALA A 237 2.64 56.51 -13.35
CA ALA A 237 1.81 55.33 -13.18
C ALA A 237 1.19 54.97 -14.56
N TRP A 238 0.99 53.68 -14.85
CA TRP A 238 0.20 53.19 -16.01
C TRP A 238 0.89 52.85 -17.35
N GLN A 239 2.23 52.80 -17.47
CA GLN A 239 2.90 52.28 -18.69
C GLN A 239 3.58 50.92 -18.45
N SER A 240 3.37 49.97 -19.38
CA SER A 240 3.89 48.60 -19.27
C SER A 240 5.37 48.53 -19.65
N VAL A 241 6.20 47.94 -18.79
CA VAL A 241 7.59 47.59 -19.10
C VAL A 241 7.60 46.32 -19.93
N THR A 242 8.14 46.36 -21.15
CA THR A 242 8.50 45.14 -21.89
C THR A 242 10.02 44.95 -21.81
N VAL A 243 10.44 43.87 -21.14
CA VAL A 243 11.84 43.43 -21.16
C VAL A 243 12.12 42.88 -22.55
N LYS A 244 13.22 43.31 -23.19
CA LYS A 244 13.63 42.70 -24.45
C LYS A 244 13.96 41.23 -24.19
N LEU A 245 13.48 40.34 -25.06
CA LEU A 245 13.70 38.89 -24.97
C LEU A 245 15.20 38.50 -24.97
N ASP A 246 16.08 39.40 -25.40
CA ASP A 246 17.53 39.21 -25.44
C ASP A 246 18.25 39.61 -24.15
N GLY A 247 17.55 40.14 -23.15
CA GLY A 247 18.13 40.57 -21.87
C GLY A 247 19.02 41.82 -21.96
N THR A 248 19.03 42.53 -23.10
CA THR A 248 19.93 43.68 -23.33
C THR A 248 19.32 45.04 -22.96
N GLY A 249 18.07 45.07 -22.46
CA GLY A 249 17.45 46.28 -21.94
C GLY A 249 15.92 46.29 -22.00
N TYR A 250 15.35 47.49 -21.86
CA TYR A 250 13.91 47.74 -21.76
C TYR A 250 13.49 48.85 -22.75
N ASN A 251 12.22 48.85 -23.18
CA ASN A 251 11.65 50.01 -23.90
C ASN A 251 11.03 50.97 -22.86
N LEU A 252 11.51 52.22 -22.82
CA LEU A 252 11.16 53.22 -21.81
C LEU A 252 9.92 54.02 -22.20
N ALA A 253 8.85 53.80 -21.46
CA ALA A 253 7.79 54.76 -21.26
C ALA A 253 7.48 54.73 -19.73
N ALA A 254 7.87 55.80 -19.03
CA ALA A 254 7.61 56.21 -17.63
C ALA A 254 7.52 55.09 -16.53
N LEU A 255 8.49 55.07 -15.60
CA LEU A 255 8.84 53.90 -14.78
C LEU A 255 8.00 53.67 -13.51
N ALA A 256 7.81 52.39 -13.17
CA ALA A 256 7.65 51.89 -11.80
C ALA A 256 8.94 51.14 -11.39
N PRO A 257 9.34 51.08 -10.10
CA PRO A 257 10.56 50.42 -9.64
C PRO A 257 10.55 48.92 -9.94
N ILE A 258 11.71 48.26 -9.88
CA ILE A 258 11.90 46.83 -10.16
C ILE A 258 11.01 45.92 -9.29
N GLU A 259 10.64 46.38 -8.10
CA GLU A 259 9.65 45.74 -7.23
C GLU A 259 8.30 45.58 -7.97
N ALA A 260 7.96 46.50 -8.87
CA ALA A 260 6.77 46.48 -9.73
C ALA A 260 6.80 45.55 -10.95
N THR A 261 7.74 44.61 -11.04
CA THR A 261 7.83 43.71 -12.20
C THR A 261 6.80 42.58 -12.15
N ILE A 262 6.48 42.06 -10.96
CA ILE A 262 5.52 40.96 -10.79
C ILE A 262 4.14 41.55 -10.51
N ARG A 263 3.21 41.36 -11.46
CA ARG A 263 1.84 41.87 -11.40
C ARG A 263 0.83 40.73 -11.41
N PRO A 264 0.70 39.99 -10.29
CA PRO A 264 -0.27 38.91 -10.23
C PRO A 264 -1.70 39.47 -10.29
N THR A 265 -2.62 38.60 -10.65
CA THR A 265 -4.06 38.83 -10.56
C THR A 265 -4.63 37.82 -9.57
N VAL A 266 -5.35 38.31 -8.56
CA VAL A 266 -6.04 37.50 -7.55
C VAL A 266 -7.53 37.69 -7.68
N THR A 267 -8.29 36.62 -7.43
CA THR A 267 -9.75 36.61 -7.52
C THR A 267 -10.37 36.14 -6.22
N GLY A 268 -11.48 36.74 -5.82
CA GLY A 268 -12.26 36.36 -4.64
C GLY A 268 -12.91 37.57 -4.00
N ASN A 269 -13.91 37.36 -3.15
CA ASN A 269 -14.44 38.42 -2.28
C ASN A 269 -14.50 37.88 -0.84
N PRO A 270 -13.46 38.13 -0.01
CA PRO A 270 -12.33 39.03 -0.26
C PRO A 270 -11.28 38.50 -1.23
N ALA A 271 -10.64 39.39 -2.00
CA ALA A 271 -9.42 39.13 -2.77
C ALA A 271 -8.21 39.46 -1.90
N VAL A 272 -7.31 38.49 -1.71
CA VAL A 272 -6.13 38.64 -0.83
C VAL A 272 -4.87 38.80 -1.69
N CYS A 273 -4.27 39.98 -1.61
CA CYS A 273 -3.03 40.34 -2.29
C CYS A 273 -1.84 40.09 -1.33
N GLU A 274 -1.20 38.93 -1.46
CA GLU A 274 -0.04 38.55 -0.66
C GLU A 274 1.24 39.26 -1.13
N ASN A 275 2.13 39.56 -0.19
CA ASN A 275 3.41 40.23 -0.45
C ASN A 275 3.27 41.49 -1.32
N SER A 276 2.20 42.27 -1.15
CA SER A 276 1.95 43.52 -1.85
C SER A 276 3.04 44.55 -1.53
N ALA A 277 3.49 45.29 -2.54
CA ALA A 277 4.16 46.57 -2.33
C ALA A 277 3.11 47.65 -2.01
N ALA A 278 3.52 48.75 -1.38
CA ALA A 278 2.65 49.91 -1.25
C ALA A 278 2.59 50.66 -2.61
N TRP A 279 1.60 50.35 -3.45
CA TRP A 279 1.54 50.85 -4.84
C TRP A 279 0.09 50.94 -5.34
N GLY A 280 -0.16 51.75 -6.37
CA GLY A 280 -1.47 51.78 -7.04
C GLY A 280 -1.92 50.40 -7.53
N LEU A 281 -3.23 50.11 -7.47
CA LEU A 281 -3.78 48.90 -8.09
C LEU A 281 -3.48 48.87 -9.59
N GLN A 282 -3.13 47.70 -10.12
CA GLN A 282 -2.80 47.49 -11.54
C GLN A 282 -4.00 46.99 -12.36
N GLY A 283 -5.00 46.43 -11.68
CA GLY A 283 -6.23 45.90 -12.25
C GLY A 283 -7.29 45.83 -11.17
N LEU A 284 -8.54 46.16 -11.52
CA LEU A 284 -9.69 45.96 -10.66
C LEU A 284 -10.89 45.66 -11.56
N LYS A 285 -11.52 44.51 -11.34
CA LYS A 285 -12.80 44.15 -11.95
C LYS A 285 -13.74 43.66 -10.88
N ILE A 286 -15.01 44.06 -10.97
CA ILE A 286 -16.05 43.64 -10.04
C ILE A 286 -17.21 43.11 -10.88
N TYR A 287 -17.63 41.89 -10.54
CA TYR A 287 -18.64 41.15 -11.28
C TYR A 287 -19.97 41.19 -10.53
N GLY A 288 -21.05 41.59 -11.19
CA GLY A 288 -22.38 41.62 -10.60
C GLY A 288 -22.84 40.22 -10.19
N LYS A 289 -23.68 40.12 -9.15
CA LYS A 289 -24.34 38.86 -8.76
C LYS A 289 -25.81 39.11 -8.52
N SER A 290 -26.63 38.23 -9.05
CA SER A 290 -28.05 38.15 -8.73
C SER A 290 -28.28 36.99 -7.76
N VAL A 291 -29.02 37.25 -6.69
CA VAL A 291 -29.43 36.24 -5.71
C VAL A 291 -30.95 36.23 -5.59
N GLN A 292 -31.51 35.06 -5.34
CA GLN A 292 -32.93 34.88 -5.07
C GLN A 292 -33.04 34.09 -3.76
N ASN A 293 -33.75 34.65 -2.77
CA ASN A 293 -33.81 34.05 -1.44
C ASN A 293 -35.06 33.18 -1.29
N GLY A 294 -34.96 31.91 -1.69
CA GLY A 294 -36.04 30.93 -1.63
C GLY A 294 -36.35 30.31 -2.99
N THR A 295 -37.19 29.29 -3.00
CA THR A 295 -37.64 28.62 -4.24
C THR A 295 -38.86 29.38 -4.80
N PRO A 296 -38.75 30.02 -5.98
CA PRO A 296 -39.91 30.67 -6.60
C PRO A 296 -40.96 29.66 -7.04
N SER A 297 -42.23 30.06 -6.99
CA SER A 297 -43.37 29.34 -7.59
C SER A 297 -44.30 30.33 -8.30
N PRO A 298 -45.17 29.87 -9.22
CA PRO A 298 -46.15 30.73 -9.87
C PRO A 298 -47.04 31.50 -8.89
N GLU A 299 -47.38 30.89 -7.76
CA GLU A 299 -48.26 31.45 -6.72
C GLU A 299 -47.48 32.27 -5.68
N SER A 300 -46.16 32.11 -5.61
CA SER A 300 -45.27 32.82 -4.70
C SER A 300 -43.96 33.18 -5.40
N PRO A 301 -43.97 34.23 -6.26
CA PRO A 301 -42.76 34.72 -6.90
C PRO A 301 -41.79 35.25 -5.83
N VAL A 302 -40.51 34.88 -5.95
CA VAL A 302 -39.44 35.39 -5.08
C VAL A 302 -38.67 36.47 -5.86
N PRO A 303 -38.50 37.69 -5.32
CA PRO A 303 -37.70 38.71 -5.99
C PRO A 303 -36.24 38.28 -6.18
N ILE A 304 -35.68 38.60 -7.34
CA ILE A 304 -34.23 38.60 -7.54
C ILE A 304 -33.69 39.91 -6.98
N VAL A 305 -32.54 39.86 -6.31
CA VAL A 305 -31.79 41.02 -5.79
C VAL A 305 -30.41 41.01 -6.43
N SER A 306 -29.96 42.16 -6.93
CA SER A 306 -28.63 42.28 -7.56
C SER A 306 -27.70 43.11 -6.68
N ALA A 307 -26.40 42.80 -6.75
CA ALA A 307 -25.38 43.61 -6.06
C ALA A 307 -25.47 45.09 -6.50
N GLY A 308 -25.37 46.02 -5.56
CA GLY A 308 -25.43 47.46 -5.85
C GLY A 308 -26.83 48.03 -6.13
N GLU A 309 -27.92 47.29 -5.89
CA GLU A 309 -29.30 47.79 -6.09
C GLU A 309 -29.59 49.10 -5.33
N GLY A 310 -28.87 49.39 -4.25
CA GLY A 310 -28.92 50.67 -3.53
C GLY A 310 -28.29 51.87 -4.23
N GLY A 311 -27.76 51.71 -5.45
CA GLY A 311 -27.13 52.78 -6.24
C GLY A 311 -25.61 52.88 -6.05
N SER A 312 -25.03 52.10 -5.13
CA SER A 312 -23.59 52.06 -4.86
C SER A 312 -23.15 50.68 -4.40
N VAL A 313 -21.89 50.32 -4.67
CA VAL A 313 -21.18 49.19 -4.03
C VAL A 313 -19.92 49.74 -3.37
N GLU A 314 -19.72 49.48 -2.09
CA GLU A 314 -18.55 49.98 -1.38
C GLU A 314 -17.37 49.03 -1.55
N LEU A 315 -16.32 49.48 -2.23
CA LEU A 315 -15.05 48.78 -2.29
C LEU A 315 -14.20 49.15 -1.08
N ASN A 316 -13.73 48.16 -0.34
CA ASN A 316 -12.83 48.35 0.79
C ASN A 316 -11.48 47.70 0.49
N VAL A 317 -10.41 48.48 0.58
CA VAL A 317 -9.02 48.04 0.50
C VAL A 317 -8.41 48.19 1.89
N THR A 318 -8.15 47.09 2.56
CA THR A 318 -7.60 47.05 3.93
C THR A 318 -6.21 46.41 3.97
N GLY A 319 -5.45 46.67 5.02
CA GLY A 319 -4.21 45.95 5.32
C GLY A 319 -4.46 44.51 5.79
N ALA A 320 -3.42 43.89 6.36
CA ALA A 320 -3.48 42.52 6.88
C ALA A 320 -4.50 42.34 8.02
N ASN A 321 -4.67 43.39 8.84
CA ASN A 321 -5.59 43.39 9.96
C ASN A 321 -6.93 44.00 9.54
N LEU A 322 -8.00 43.24 9.68
CA LEU A 322 -9.38 43.63 9.37
C LEU A 322 -10.10 44.24 10.57
N LEU A 323 -9.46 44.25 11.74
CA LEU A 323 -10.07 44.72 12.97
C LEU A 323 -9.79 46.20 13.21
N ASP A 324 -10.77 47.06 12.89
CA ASP A 324 -10.72 48.47 13.28
C ASP A 324 -11.07 48.62 14.77
N ILE A 325 -10.05 48.94 15.58
CA ILE A 325 -10.23 49.31 16.99
C ILE A 325 -9.81 50.76 17.25
N SER A 326 -9.65 51.59 16.22
CA SER A 326 -9.21 52.98 16.39
C SER A 326 -10.16 53.80 17.28
N GLY A 327 -11.46 53.48 17.25
CA GLY A 327 -12.48 54.08 18.11
C GLY A 327 -12.48 53.61 19.58
N PHE A 328 -11.66 52.62 19.95
CA PHE A 328 -11.55 52.17 21.34
C PHE A 328 -10.84 53.24 22.17
N SER A 329 -11.62 53.98 22.96
CA SER A 329 -11.11 54.88 23.99
C SER A 329 -10.65 54.05 25.18
N SER A 330 -9.44 54.30 25.67
CA SER A 330 -8.83 53.59 26.81
C SER A 330 -9.84 53.37 27.94
N GLY A 331 -9.97 52.13 28.39
CA GLY A 331 -10.96 51.72 29.40
C GLY A 331 -10.33 51.35 30.74
N PHE A 332 -11.13 51.37 31.81
CA PHE A 332 -10.77 50.82 33.11
C PHE A 332 -11.88 49.87 33.58
N ALA A 333 -11.55 48.60 33.82
CA ALA A 333 -12.50 47.60 34.31
C ALA A 333 -11.82 46.68 35.33
N ASN A 334 -12.48 46.49 36.48
CA ASN A 334 -12.11 45.50 37.51
C ASN A 334 -10.62 45.48 37.91
N GLY A 335 -10.01 46.65 38.05
CA GLY A 335 -8.62 46.82 38.50
C GLY A 335 -7.57 46.87 37.38
N VAL A 336 -8.00 46.76 36.12
CA VAL A 336 -7.12 46.81 34.94
C VAL A 336 -7.47 48.01 34.07
N SER A 337 -6.48 48.83 33.74
CA SER A 337 -6.57 49.84 32.67
C SER A 337 -6.06 49.25 31.36
N VAL A 338 -6.71 49.63 30.27
CA VAL A 338 -6.32 49.25 28.91
C VAL A 338 -6.20 50.51 28.07
N GLU A 339 -5.01 50.74 27.52
CA GLU A 339 -4.73 51.84 26.61
C GLU A 339 -4.62 51.33 25.18
N ASN A 340 -5.16 52.08 24.22
CA ASN A 340 -5.02 51.81 22.79
C ASN A 340 -3.88 52.64 22.21
N GLN A 341 -2.75 52.01 21.91
CA GLN A 341 -1.61 52.63 21.26
C GLN A 341 -1.59 52.21 19.79
N ASN A 342 -2.37 52.90 18.95
CA ASN A 342 -2.49 52.65 17.51
C ASN A 342 -2.83 51.18 17.17
N GLY A 343 -3.80 50.60 17.87
CA GLY A 343 -4.23 49.22 17.67
C GLY A 343 -3.49 48.18 18.53
N VAL A 344 -2.41 48.57 19.22
CA VAL A 344 -1.79 47.73 20.27
C VAL A 344 -2.48 48.05 21.58
N LEU A 345 -2.95 47.03 22.30
CA LEU A 345 -3.57 47.22 23.60
C LEU A 345 -2.55 47.02 24.71
N VAL A 346 -2.41 48.02 25.57
CA VAL A 346 -1.49 48.01 26.72
C VAL A 346 -2.28 47.84 28.00
N TYR A 347 -2.09 46.71 28.67
CA TYR A 347 -2.79 46.35 29.91
C TYR A 347 -1.91 46.67 31.13
N ASN A 348 -2.50 47.31 32.12
CA ASN A 348 -1.86 47.68 33.38
C ASN A 348 -2.80 47.46 34.57
N GLY A 349 -2.25 47.02 35.70
CA GLY A 349 -3.00 46.83 36.95
C GLY A 349 -3.17 45.35 37.31
N GLN A 350 -4.14 45.04 38.17
CA GLN A 350 -4.38 43.68 38.64
C GLN A 350 -5.88 43.41 38.66
N MET A 351 -6.28 42.26 38.10
CA MET A 351 -7.66 41.79 38.15
C MET A 351 -8.10 41.60 39.59
N GLN A 352 -9.29 42.09 39.94
CA GLN A 352 -9.86 41.87 41.27
C GLN A 352 -10.06 40.38 41.57
N GLU A 353 -9.89 40.02 42.85
CA GLU A 353 -10.17 38.68 43.37
C GLU A 353 -11.68 38.38 43.26
N GLY A 354 -12.03 37.14 42.90
CA GLY A 354 -13.41 36.68 42.75
C GLY A 354 -14.03 36.87 41.35
N ILE A 355 -13.32 37.46 40.37
CA ILE A 355 -13.90 37.89 39.09
C ILE A 355 -13.02 37.51 37.89
N ASN A 356 -13.55 36.63 37.01
CA ASN A 356 -12.99 36.38 35.68
C ASN A 356 -13.74 37.24 34.64
N ILE A 357 -13.08 38.22 34.02
CA ILE A 357 -13.73 39.10 33.03
C ILE A 357 -12.88 39.27 31.76
N SER A 358 -13.56 39.54 30.64
CA SER A 358 -12.95 40.05 29.41
C SER A 358 -13.15 41.57 29.32
N VAL A 359 -12.16 42.30 28.83
CA VAL A 359 -12.27 43.74 28.59
C VAL A 359 -13.06 43.97 27.31
N ASN A 360 -14.07 44.84 27.35
CA ASN A 360 -14.80 45.27 26.17
C ASN A 360 -13.89 46.15 25.30
N ILE A 361 -13.72 45.81 24.03
CA ILE A 361 -12.88 46.56 23.08
C ILE A 361 -13.77 47.33 22.09
N ALA A 362 -14.79 46.69 21.53
CA ALA A 362 -15.73 47.36 20.63
C ALA A 362 -17.12 46.71 20.70
N GLY A 363 -18.18 47.50 20.54
CA GLY A 363 -19.56 47.04 20.69
C GLY A 363 -19.91 46.71 22.14
N SER A 364 -20.93 45.89 22.38
CA SER A 364 -21.25 45.43 23.74
C SER A 364 -22.04 44.14 23.75
N TYR A 365 -22.05 43.46 24.90
CA TYR A 365 -22.87 42.27 25.13
C TYR A 365 -24.37 42.50 24.90
N SER A 366 -24.86 43.72 25.18
CA SER A 366 -26.27 44.08 25.01
C SER A 366 -26.59 44.62 23.60
N ASN A 367 -25.60 45.06 22.84
CA ASN A 367 -25.79 45.56 21.49
C ASN A 367 -25.85 44.41 20.48
N ARG A 368 -26.78 44.50 19.52
CA ARG A 368 -26.95 43.55 18.42
C ARG A 368 -26.64 44.17 17.06
N ASN A 369 -26.30 45.45 17.02
CA ASN A 369 -25.90 46.12 15.79
C ASN A 369 -24.51 45.61 15.38
N PRO A 370 -24.35 45.14 14.13
CA PRO A 370 -23.05 44.75 13.61
C PRO A 370 -22.08 45.94 13.60
N LEU A 371 -20.86 45.72 14.10
CA LEU A 371 -19.71 46.61 13.94
C LEU A 371 -19.19 46.54 12.51
N PHE A 372 -19.07 45.32 11.99
CA PHE A 372 -18.77 44.98 10.61
C PHE A 372 -19.25 43.54 10.34
N THR A 373 -19.28 43.13 9.08
CA THR A 373 -19.70 41.78 8.68
C THR A 373 -18.56 41.09 7.96
N LEU A 374 -18.19 39.90 8.44
CA LEU A 374 -17.28 39.02 7.71
C LEU A 374 -18.06 38.26 6.64
N LEU A 375 -17.51 38.18 5.44
CA LEU A 375 -18.06 37.37 4.37
C LEU A 375 -17.77 35.88 4.61
N PRO A 376 -18.43 34.97 3.89
CA PRO A 376 -18.02 33.57 3.86
C PRO A 376 -16.54 33.45 3.50
N GLY A 377 -15.80 32.60 4.23
CA GLY A 377 -14.36 32.49 4.09
C GLY A 377 -13.69 31.93 5.33
N THR A 378 -12.37 31.75 5.24
CA THR A 378 -11.54 31.31 6.36
C THR A 378 -10.78 32.49 6.94
N TYR A 379 -10.79 32.60 8.25
CA TYR A 379 -10.21 33.71 9.00
C TYR A 379 -9.43 33.20 10.21
N TYR A 380 -8.52 34.03 10.72
CA TYR A 380 -7.82 33.81 11.97
C TYR A 380 -8.01 35.02 12.87
N VAL A 381 -8.32 34.78 14.14
CA VAL A 381 -8.42 35.82 15.18
C VAL A 381 -7.36 35.58 16.26
N LYS A 382 -6.69 36.64 16.72
CA LYS A 382 -5.62 36.58 17.72
C LYS A 382 -5.72 37.72 18.73
N ASP A 383 -5.43 37.42 20.00
CA ASP A 383 -5.41 38.30 21.16
C ASP A 383 -6.76 38.95 21.53
N VAL A 384 -7.81 38.65 20.75
CA VAL A 384 -9.18 39.08 20.98
C VAL A 384 -10.16 37.95 20.69
N ARG A 385 -11.38 38.14 21.18
CA ARG A 385 -12.56 37.36 20.85
C ARG A 385 -13.52 38.23 20.06
N ILE A 386 -13.93 37.75 18.89
CA ILE A 386 -15.02 38.34 18.12
C ILE A 386 -16.30 37.55 18.38
N VAL A 387 -17.44 38.23 18.48
CA VAL A 387 -18.72 37.62 18.84
C VAL A 387 -19.83 38.19 17.97
N ASN A 388 -20.67 37.29 17.48
CA ASN A 388 -21.98 37.61 16.92
C ASN A 388 -23.03 37.33 18.00
N MET A 389 -23.51 38.39 18.64
CA MET A 389 -24.50 38.28 19.71
C MET A 389 -25.91 37.96 19.20
N ILE A 390 -26.15 38.01 17.88
CA ILE A 390 -27.41 37.60 17.26
C ILE A 390 -27.52 36.08 17.28
N SER A 391 -26.45 35.38 16.91
CA SER A 391 -26.38 33.90 16.91
C SER A 391 -25.82 33.31 18.21
N GLY A 392 -25.14 34.11 19.03
CA GLY A 392 -24.43 33.67 20.24
C GLY A 392 -23.07 33.02 19.98
N VAL A 393 -22.59 33.01 18.74
CA VAL A 393 -21.33 32.39 18.32
C VAL A 393 -20.17 33.38 18.46
N GLY A 394 -18.98 32.90 18.85
CA GLY A 394 -17.77 33.72 18.85
C GLY A 394 -16.49 32.89 18.70
N TYR A 395 -15.45 33.54 18.22
CA TYR A 395 -14.15 32.95 17.91
C TYR A 395 -13.04 33.70 18.64
N GLN A 396 -12.04 32.99 19.13
CA GLN A 396 -10.92 33.53 19.89
C GLN A 396 -9.67 32.70 19.63
N ASP A 397 -8.53 33.36 19.39
CA ASP A 397 -7.20 32.74 19.28
C ASP A 397 -7.13 31.49 18.39
N ALA A 398 -7.89 31.47 17.29
CA ALA A 398 -8.05 30.30 16.45
C ALA A 398 -8.40 30.66 15.00
N ALA A 399 -8.16 29.70 14.11
CA ALA A 399 -8.71 29.70 12.76
C ALA A 399 -10.19 29.29 12.80
N PHE A 400 -11.00 29.87 11.92
CA PHE A 400 -12.41 29.52 11.74
C PHE A 400 -12.86 29.75 10.30
N THR A 401 -13.89 29.02 9.89
CA THR A 401 -14.48 29.11 8.55
C THR A 401 -15.95 29.45 8.66
N LEU A 402 -16.42 30.32 7.77
CA LEU A 402 -17.79 30.81 7.69
C LEU A 402 -18.41 30.40 6.35
N ASP A 403 -19.58 29.78 6.39
CA ASP A 403 -20.35 29.42 5.19
C ASP A 403 -21.36 30.51 4.79
N SER A 404 -21.64 31.44 5.70
CA SER A 404 -22.56 32.56 5.52
C SER A 404 -21.99 33.85 6.13
N PRO A 405 -22.46 35.04 5.72
CA PRO A 405 -22.04 36.29 6.33
C PRO A 405 -22.17 36.27 7.87
N PHE A 406 -21.13 36.71 8.57
CA PHE A 406 -21.04 36.72 10.02
C PHE A 406 -20.97 38.16 10.54
N PRO A 407 -22.09 38.73 11.03
CA PRO A 407 -22.08 40.05 11.64
C PRO A 407 -21.35 40.00 12.99
N VAL A 408 -20.21 40.68 13.07
CA VAL A 408 -19.47 40.86 14.33
C VAL A 408 -20.14 42.01 15.08
N THR A 409 -20.75 41.73 16.23
CA THR A 409 -21.47 42.74 17.02
C THR A 409 -20.69 43.16 18.28
N TRP A 410 -19.73 42.33 18.71
CA TRP A 410 -18.97 42.57 19.91
C TRP A 410 -17.55 42.01 19.80
N VAL A 411 -16.57 42.81 20.21
CA VAL A 411 -15.15 42.47 20.27
C VAL A 411 -14.67 42.68 21.70
N THR A 412 -14.02 41.68 22.25
CA THR A 412 -13.54 41.69 23.63
C THR A 412 -12.18 41.02 23.72
N SER A 413 -11.42 41.29 24.78
CA SER A 413 -10.20 40.53 25.04
C SER A 413 -10.51 39.05 25.29
N LYS A 414 -9.46 38.21 25.26
CA LYS A 414 -9.58 36.91 25.92
C LYS A 414 -9.96 37.08 27.40
N GLN A 415 -10.62 36.07 27.96
CA GLN A 415 -10.94 36.07 29.38
C GLN A 415 -9.66 36.02 30.21
N PHE A 416 -9.56 36.91 31.20
CA PHE A 416 -8.47 36.90 32.15
C PHE A 416 -8.95 36.30 33.48
N LEU A 417 -8.07 35.55 34.13
CA LEU A 417 -8.34 34.97 35.43
C LEU A 417 -8.29 36.05 36.52
N GLU A 418 -9.07 35.88 37.59
CA GLU A 418 -8.98 36.69 38.79
C GLU A 418 -7.53 36.81 39.29
N SER A 419 -7.19 37.93 39.93
CA SER A 419 -5.85 38.20 40.46
C SER A 419 -4.70 38.24 39.42
N THR A 420 -4.98 38.09 38.11
CA THR A 420 -3.97 38.26 37.04
C THR A 420 -3.37 39.66 37.10
N VAL A 421 -2.03 39.73 37.11
CA VAL A 421 -1.27 40.98 37.13
C VAL A 421 -0.82 41.34 35.72
N PHE A 422 -1.07 42.59 35.32
CA PHE A 422 -0.58 43.19 34.09
C PHE A 422 0.38 44.34 34.41
N ALA A 423 1.58 44.27 33.84
CA ALA A 423 2.63 45.26 33.97
C ALA A 423 3.13 45.64 32.56
N ASN A 424 2.43 46.59 31.92
CA ASN A 424 2.63 46.97 30.52
C ASN A 424 2.56 45.77 29.56
N ASN A 425 1.60 44.87 29.78
CA ASN A 425 1.41 43.74 28.90
C ASN A 425 0.84 44.22 27.56
N LEU A 426 1.54 43.92 26.48
CA LEU A 426 1.15 44.26 25.11
C LEU A 426 0.34 43.13 24.50
N PHE A 427 -0.81 43.48 23.94
CA PHE A 427 -1.64 42.60 23.14
C PHE A 427 -1.77 43.17 21.74
N TYR A 428 -1.76 42.29 20.74
CA TYR A 428 -1.79 42.64 19.33
C TYR A 428 -3.07 42.10 18.69
N PRO A 429 -4.25 42.71 18.99
CA PRO A 429 -5.52 42.35 18.37
C PRO A 429 -5.40 42.21 16.86
N MET A 430 -5.77 41.05 16.37
CA MET A 430 -5.72 40.76 14.95
C MET A 430 -6.91 39.94 14.50
N LEU A 431 -7.45 40.33 13.36
CA LEU A 431 -8.33 39.52 12.55
C LEU A 431 -7.80 39.56 11.12
N ASN A 432 -7.50 38.42 10.52
CA ASN A 432 -7.02 38.36 9.14
C ASN A 432 -7.72 37.26 8.35
N VAL A 433 -7.70 37.38 7.03
CA VAL A 433 -8.09 36.29 6.12
C VAL A 433 -7.02 35.20 6.16
N GLY A 434 -7.44 33.94 6.14
CA GLY A 434 -6.56 32.76 6.14
C GLY A 434 -6.60 31.96 7.43
N ALA A 435 -5.95 30.79 7.42
CA ALA A 435 -6.00 29.81 8.51
C ALA A 435 -4.93 30.02 9.61
N SER A 436 -4.11 31.07 9.51
CA SER A 436 -3.03 31.36 10.44
C SER A 436 -2.89 32.86 10.68
N ALA A 437 -2.39 33.25 11.85
CA ALA A 437 -2.06 34.63 12.14
C ALA A 437 -0.97 35.15 11.19
N LEU A 438 -1.22 36.29 10.57
CA LEU A 438 -0.20 37.03 9.81
C LEU A 438 0.69 37.87 10.75
N PRO A 439 1.84 38.40 10.28
CA PRO A 439 2.57 39.42 11.03
C PRO A 439 1.64 40.59 11.36
N TRP A 440 1.64 40.99 12.64
CA TRP A 440 0.73 42.05 13.09
C TRP A 440 1.07 43.39 12.45
N GLN A 441 0.03 44.08 11.99
CA GLN A 441 0.07 45.44 11.49
C GLN A 441 -1.17 46.19 12.01
N PRO A 442 -1.09 47.52 12.21
CA PRO A 442 -2.27 48.31 12.57
C PRO A 442 -3.32 48.25 11.45
N TYR A 443 -4.59 48.44 11.81
CA TYR A 443 -5.67 48.56 10.83
C TYR A 443 -5.45 49.80 9.96
N VAL A 444 -5.55 49.61 8.65
CA VAL A 444 -5.50 50.66 7.63
C VAL A 444 -6.53 50.33 6.55
N SER A 445 -7.23 51.34 6.05
CA SER A 445 -8.26 51.16 5.02
C SER A 445 -8.37 52.34 4.07
N GLN A 446 -8.71 52.04 2.81
CA GLN A 446 -9.29 52.97 1.84
C GLN A 446 -10.64 52.41 1.44
N SER A 447 -11.61 53.29 1.24
CA SER A 447 -12.92 52.90 0.72
C SER A 447 -13.28 53.76 -0.48
N LEU A 448 -13.91 53.16 -1.47
CA LEU A 448 -14.37 53.84 -2.67
C LEU A 448 -15.81 53.39 -2.97
N PRO A 449 -16.80 54.29 -2.86
CA PRO A 449 -18.15 54.01 -3.30
C PRO A 449 -18.18 53.97 -4.83
N LEU A 450 -18.54 52.82 -5.37
CA LEU A 450 -18.68 52.62 -6.81
C LEU A 450 -20.09 52.98 -7.22
N SER A 451 -20.22 54.05 -8.00
CA SER A 451 -21.53 54.47 -8.51
C SER A 451 -22.13 53.37 -9.38
N THR A 452 -23.24 52.81 -8.89
CA THR A 452 -24.02 51.77 -9.59
C THR A 452 -25.46 52.23 -9.67
N PRO A 453 -25.76 53.39 -10.33
CA PRO A 453 -27.10 53.98 -10.35
C PRO A 453 -28.17 53.08 -11.00
N SER A 454 -27.75 51.99 -11.63
CA SER A 454 -28.60 50.92 -12.19
C SER A 454 -28.27 49.52 -11.61
N GLY A 455 -27.59 49.46 -10.46
CA GLY A 455 -26.99 48.25 -9.87
C GLY A 455 -25.75 47.75 -10.63
N LEU A 456 -24.97 46.86 -10.02
CA LEU A 456 -24.09 45.96 -10.78
C LEU A 456 -25.01 44.95 -11.46
N SER A 457 -25.20 45.08 -12.77
CA SER A 457 -26.32 44.43 -13.42
C SER A 457 -26.08 42.93 -13.66
N GLY A 458 -26.64 42.09 -12.79
CA GLY A 458 -27.01 40.72 -13.15
C GLY A 458 -28.38 40.66 -13.84
N VAL A 459 -29.15 39.60 -13.64
CA VAL A 459 -30.54 39.49 -14.14
C VAL A 459 -31.37 40.68 -13.62
N PRO A 460 -32.22 41.33 -14.45
CA PRO A 460 -32.94 42.54 -14.10
C PRO A 460 -33.86 42.31 -12.91
N VAL A 461 -33.95 43.31 -12.05
CA VAL A 461 -34.83 43.36 -10.89
C VAL A 461 -35.86 44.49 -11.06
N THR A 462 -37.00 44.38 -10.39
CA THR A 462 -38.18 45.27 -10.57
C THR A 462 -37.93 46.74 -10.27
N SER A 463 -36.81 47.10 -9.62
CA SER A 463 -36.43 48.48 -9.27
C SER A 463 -35.86 49.30 -10.44
N GLY A 464 -35.85 48.79 -11.68
CA GLY A 464 -35.73 49.61 -12.88
C GLY A 464 -34.31 49.91 -13.39
N GLY A 465 -33.29 49.17 -12.95
CA GLY A 465 -31.94 49.32 -13.49
C GLY A 465 -31.75 48.59 -14.83
N ASN A 466 -31.67 49.33 -15.95
CA ASN A 466 -31.13 48.89 -17.23
C ASN A 466 -30.53 50.09 -18.00
N TYR A 467 -29.42 49.88 -18.70
CA TYR A 467 -28.92 50.84 -19.69
C TYR A 467 -29.80 50.73 -20.96
N VAL A 468 -30.30 51.85 -21.44
CA VAL A 468 -30.97 51.94 -22.74
C VAL A 468 -30.00 52.65 -23.66
N ASP A 469 -29.54 51.97 -24.72
CA ASP A 469 -28.67 52.61 -25.69
C ASP A 469 -29.42 53.65 -26.54
N SER A 470 -28.70 54.40 -27.36
CA SER A 470 -29.27 55.48 -28.18
C SER A 470 -30.33 55.01 -29.19
N ALA A 471 -30.42 53.70 -29.46
CA ALA A 471 -31.44 53.10 -30.31
C ALA A 471 -32.67 52.62 -29.53
N GLY A 472 -32.72 52.82 -28.21
CA GLY A 472 -33.81 52.34 -27.36
C GLY A 472 -33.65 50.89 -26.90
N GLN A 473 -32.53 50.23 -27.20
CA GLN A 473 -32.30 48.83 -26.86
C GLN A 473 -31.85 48.69 -25.39
N GLN A 474 -32.57 47.86 -24.63
CA GLN A 474 -32.24 47.55 -23.23
C GLN A 474 -31.01 46.63 -23.14
N ARG A 475 -30.10 46.94 -22.21
CA ARG A 475 -28.84 46.21 -21.97
C ARG A 475 -28.49 46.15 -20.48
N ILE A 476 -27.73 45.14 -20.11
CA ILE A 476 -27.43 44.73 -18.72
C ILE A 476 -25.92 44.63 -18.52
N CYS A 477 -25.35 45.42 -17.62
CA CYS A 477 -23.90 45.48 -17.32
C CYS A 477 -23.36 44.31 -16.46
N ASP A 478 -22.66 43.36 -17.08
CA ASP A 478 -22.11 42.16 -16.41
C ASP A 478 -20.76 42.41 -15.68
N VAL A 479 -19.98 43.41 -16.13
CA VAL A 479 -18.65 43.73 -15.55
C VAL A 479 -18.42 45.24 -15.54
N VAL A 480 -17.90 45.75 -14.41
CA VAL A 480 -17.28 47.09 -14.32
C VAL A 480 -15.78 46.91 -14.10
N ASP A 481 -14.96 47.55 -14.94
CA ASP A 481 -13.50 47.55 -14.79
C ASP A 481 -12.89 48.95 -14.67
N GLN A 482 -11.71 49.03 -14.04
CA GLN A 482 -10.96 50.29 -13.87
C GLN A 482 -10.30 50.82 -15.15
N ASN A 483 -10.31 50.04 -16.24
CA ASN A 483 -9.77 50.45 -17.53
C ASN A 483 -10.78 51.28 -18.33
N GLY A 484 -11.92 51.62 -17.71
CA GLY A 484 -12.93 52.46 -18.31
C GLY A 484 -13.93 51.67 -19.14
N VAL A 485 -14.18 50.38 -18.85
CA VAL A 485 -15.11 49.59 -19.63
C VAL A 485 -16.18 48.95 -18.74
N LYS A 486 -17.43 49.35 -18.96
CA LYS A 486 -18.64 48.61 -18.55
C LYS A 486 -19.01 47.64 -19.68
N LYS A 487 -19.13 46.33 -19.42
CA LYS A 487 -19.53 45.32 -20.44
C LYS A 487 -21.00 44.97 -20.33
N TYR A 488 -21.74 44.97 -21.45
CA TYR A 488 -23.18 44.75 -21.42
C TYR A 488 -23.68 43.55 -22.24
N THR A 489 -24.66 42.84 -21.69
CA THR A 489 -25.51 41.80 -22.30
C THR A 489 -26.81 42.42 -22.83
N LYS A 490 -27.37 41.91 -23.93
CA LYS A 490 -28.56 42.48 -24.58
C LYS A 490 -29.85 41.87 -24.03
N LYS A 491 -30.91 42.68 -23.90
CA LYS A 491 -32.26 42.25 -23.50
C LYS A 491 -33.29 42.62 -24.57
N VAL A 492 -33.96 41.64 -25.18
CA VAL A 492 -34.96 41.87 -26.22
C VAL A 492 -36.38 41.65 -25.68
N ILE A 493 -37.22 42.62 -26.05
CA ILE A 493 -38.68 42.71 -26.12
C ILE A 493 -39.33 41.86 -27.21
N PHE A 494 -39.92 40.68 -26.98
CA PHE A 494 -40.75 40.04 -28.02
C PHE A 494 -42.24 40.22 -27.74
N ASP A 495 -42.94 41.06 -28.50
CA ASP A 495 -44.35 41.43 -28.35
C ASP A 495 -45.24 41.03 -29.54
N GLY A 496 -44.69 40.35 -30.55
CA GLY A 496 -45.44 39.86 -31.71
C GLY A 496 -45.64 40.91 -32.82
N SER A 497 -44.98 42.06 -32.72
CA SER A 497 -44.96 43.12 -33.74
C SER A 497 -44.38 42.67 -35.10
N ASP A 498 -44.60 43.49 -36.13
CA ASP A 498 -44.25 43.14 -37.51
C ASP A 498 -42.75 43.13 -37.82
N ASP A 499 -41.95 43.81 -37.02
CA ASP A 499 -40.48 43.78 -37.08
C ASP A 499 -39.91 42.43 -36.63
N GLU A 500 -40.66 41.65 -35.85
CA GLU A 500 -40.26 40.31 -35.42
C GLU A 500 -40.53 39.26 -36.50
N LYS A 501 -39.44 38.71 -37.06
CA LYS A 501 -39.48 37.72 -38.15
C LYS A 501 -39.59 36.29 -37.63
N TRP A 502 -40.74 36.00 -37.02
CA TRP A 502 -41.10 34.66 -36.55
C TRP A 502 -41.34 33.67 -37.67
N MET A 503 -40.99 32.41 -37.41
CA MET A 503 -41.24 31.27 -38.27
C MET A 503 -41.85 30.14 -37.44
N ILE A 504 -42.68 29.29 -38.07
CA ILE A 504 -43.25 28.10 -37.44
C ILE A 504 -42.62 26.86 -38.06
N GLN A 505 -42.22 25.91 -37.22
CA GLN A 505 -41.71 24.61 -37.64
C GLN A 505 -42.52 23.49 -36.99
N ALA A 506 -42.95 22.52 -37.78
CA ALA A 506 -43.56 21.30 -37.27
C ALA A 506 -42.49 20.41 -36.62
N VAL A 507 -42.76 19.90 -35.42
CA VAL A 507 -41.94 18.88 -34.79
C VAL A 507 -42.35 17.51 -35.36
N GLY A 508 -41.38 16.67 -35.69
CA GLY A 508 -41.59 15.41 -36.42
C GLY A 508 -42.44 14.35 -35.71
N ASP A 509 -42.90 14.60 -34.49
CA ASP A 509 -43.80 13.74 -33.71
C ASP A 509 -45.29 14.01 -33.96
N GLY A 510 -45.62 15.04 -34.76
CA GLY A 510 -47.00 15.35 -35.16
C GLY A 510 -47.88 15.96 -34.06
N SER A 511 -47.31 16.37 -32.92
CA SER A 511 -48.08 16.80 -31.74
C SER A 511 -47.86 18.25 -31.29
N THR A 512 -46.76 18.91 -31.70
CA THR A 512 -46.47 20.32 -31.35
C THR A 512 -45.80 21.09 -32.50
N ASN A 513 -46.24 22.33 -32.73
CA ASN A 513 -45.54 23.30 -33.57
C ASN A 513 -44.60 24.13 -32.67
N ARG A 514 -43.41 24.50 -33.16
CA ARG A 514 -42.53 25.44 -32.46
C ARG A 514 -42.40 26.74 -33.23
N ALA A 515 -42.50 27.87 -32.53
CA ALA A 515 -42.15 29.17 -33.07
C ALA A 515 -40.65 29.38 -32.91
N TYR A 516 -40.01 30.00 -33.89
CA TYR A 516 -38.61 30.39 -33.75
C TYR A 516 -38.32 31.73 -34.43
N ILE A 517 -37.32 32.41 -33.90
CA ILE A 517 -36.81 33.66 -34.44
C ILE A 517 -35.30 33.58 -34.56
N GLN A 518 -34.77 34.15 -35.64
CA GLN A 518 -33.33 34.25 -35.84
C GLN A 518 -32.81 35.52 -35.18
N ILE A 519 -31.86 35.36 -34.28
CA ILE A 519 -31.11 36.41 -33.61
C ILE A 519 -29.68 36.37 -34.14
N SER A 520 -29.39 37.26 -35.09
CA SER A 520 -28.11 37.28 -35.82
C SER A 520 -26.90 37.58 -34.94
N ASP A 521 -27.10 38.34 -33.86
CA ASP A 521 -26.05 38.75 -32.92
C ASP A 521 -25.98 37.86 -31.66
N LEU A 522 -26.72 36.74 -31.60
CA LEU A 522 -26.65 35.79 -30.50
C LEU A 522 -25.27 35.12 -30.45
N TYR A 523 -24.57 35.25 -29.33
CA TYR A 523 -23.30 34.55 -29.12
C TYR A 523 -23.53 33.05 -28.97
N TYR A 524 -22.84 32.26 -29.80
CA TYR A 524 -22.90 30.81 -29.82
C TYR A 524 -21.56 30.21 -29.40
N ASP A 525 -21.55 29.44 -28.32
CA ASP A 525 -20.37 28.70 -27.90
C ASP A 525 -20.25 27.42 -28.75
N THR A 526 -19.29 27.43 -29.67
CA THR A 526 -19.01 26.29 -30.54
C THR A 526 -18.42 25.09 -29.79
N THR A 527 -17.86 25.30 -28.60
CA THR A 527 -17.20 24.26 -27.79
C THR A 527 -18.25 23.37 -27.12
N ASN A 528 -19.25 24.01 -26.52
CA ASN A 528 -20.36 23.33 -25.82
C ASN A 528 -21.60 23.14 -26.71
N ASN A 529 -21.53 23.61 -27.96
CA ASN A 529 -22.62 23.55 -28.93
C ASN A 529 -23.94 24.13 -28.36
N SER A 530 -23.82 25.29 -27.72
CA SER A 530 -24.91 25.93 -26.97
C SER A 530 -24.83 27.45 -27.06
N ALA A 531 -25.98 28.13 -27.00
CA ALA A 531 -26.06 29.55 -26.73
C ALA A 531 -26.77 29.77 -25.39
N ASN A 532 -26.15 30.59 -24.52
CA ASN A 532 -26.70 30.92 -23.21
C ASN A 532 -27.73 32.03 -23.34
N PHE A 533 -28.87 31.93 -22.66
CA PHE A 533 -29.87 32.99 -22.60
C PHE A 533 -30.77 32.77 -21.37
N LEU A 534 -31.52 33.79 -20.99
CA LEU A 534 -32.55 33.74 -19.95
C LEU A 534 -33.88 34.21 -20.53
N CYS A 535 -34.98 33.61 -20.10
CA CYS A 535 -36.33 33.97 -20.52
C CYS A 535 -37.24 34.13 -19.30
N ASP A 536 -38.13 35.13 -19.33
CA ASP A 536 -39.05 35.43 -18.22
C ASP A 536 -40.28 34.50 -18.17
N ARG A 537 -40.61 33.84 -19.28
CA ARG A 537 -41.86 33.04 -19.41
C ARG A 537 -41.65 31.59 -19.78
N PHE A 538 -40.49 31.25 -20.34
CA PHE A 538 -40.19 29.92 -20.83
C PHE A 538 -38.97 29.39 -20.07
N LYS A 539 -38.98 28.09 -19.77
CA LYS A 539 -37.84 27.41 -19.18
C LYS A 539 -36.73 27.29 -20.23
N ALA A 540 -35.57 27.86 -19.96
CA ALA A 540 -34.39 27.66 -20.81
C ALA A 540 -33.78 26.28 -20.53
N GLU A 541 -33.58 25.45 -21.56
CA GLU A 541 -32.92 24.15 -21.44
C GLU A 541 -31.80 23.96 -22.48
N VAL A 542 -30.74 23.26 -22.08
CA VAL A 542 -29.67 22.82 -22.99
C VAL A 542 -30.11 21.49 -23.60
N ILE A 543 -30.26 21.49 -24.93
CA ILE A 543 -30.58 20.36 -25.83
C ILE A 543 -30.72 19.00 -25.11
N SER A 544 -31.92 18.69 -24.64
CA SER A 544 -32.38 17.30 -24.48
C SER A 544 -33.88 17.30 -24.70
N GLY A 545 -34.38 16.43 -25.58
CA GLY A 545 -35.76 16.46 -26.07
C GLY A 545 -36.80 16.20 -24.98
N GLY A 546 -37.18 17.23 -24.24
CA GLY A 546 -38.24 17.19 -23.22
C GLY A 546 -39.63 17.23 -23.87
N THR A 547 -40.43 16.20 -23.60
CA THR A 547 -41.84 16.04 -24.02
C THR A 547 -42.81 16.31 -22.86
N GLU A 548 -42.45 17.21 -21.94
CA GLU A 548 -43.32 17.54 -20.80
C GLU A 548 -44.52 18.36 -21.30
N PRO A 549 -45.77 17.90 -21.11
CA PRO A 549 -46.96 18.67 -21.45
C PRO A 549 -47.01 19.95 -20.59
N ASP A 550 -47.37 21.07 -21.21
CA ASP A 550 -47.51 22.39 -20.59
C ASP A 550 -46.23 23.05 -20.06
N VAL A 551 -45.05 22.49 -20.39
CA VAL A 551 -43.75 23.13 -20.14
C VAL A 551 -43.25 23.78 -21.43
N ALA A 552 -43.20 25.10 -21.41
CA ALA A 552 -42.72 25.88 -22.53
C ALA A 552 -41.18 25.91 -22.47
N VAL A 553 -40.51 25.20 -23.38
CA VAL A 553 -39.05 25.08 -23.44
C VAL A 553 -38.49 26.05 -24.48
N VAL A 554 -37.39 26.71 -24.16
CA VAL A 554 -36.56 27.41 -25.14
C VAL A 554 -35.20 26.75 -25.25
N TYR A 555 -34.73 26.56 -26.48
CA TYR A 555 -33.35 26.20 -26.78
C TYR A 555 -32.84 27.02 -27.96
N SER A 556 -31.52 27.11 -28.07
CA SER A 556 -30.85 27.86 -29.12
C SER A 556 -30.04 26.92 -30.02
N ASN A 557 -30.06 27.15 -31.34
CA ASN A 557 -29.08 26.53 -32.25
C ASN A 557 -28.44 27.58 -33.15
N ARG A 558 -27.11 27.73 -33.11
CA ARG A 558 -26.37 28.77 -33.83
C ARG A 558 -26.93 30.18 -33.53
N SER A 559 -27.94 30.62 -34.27
CA SER A 559 -28.59 31.92 -34.18
C SER A 559 -30.11 31.86 -34.02
N ASN A 560 -30.74 30.69 -33.85
CA ASN A 560 -32.20 30.59 -33.69
C ASN A 560 -32.57 30.36 -32.23
N LEU A 561 -33.54 31.10 -31.72
CA LEU A 561 -34.25 30.78 -30.48
C LEU A 561 -35.57 30.09 -30.82
N PHE A 562 -35.77 28.89 -30.30
CA PHE A 562 -37.00 28.11 -30.46
C PHE A 562 -37.84 28.21 -29.21
N PHE A 563 -39.14 28.40 -29.37
CA PHE A 563 -40.12 28.46 -28.30
C PHE A 563 -41.12 27.33 -28.54
N TYR A 564 -41.08 26.33 -27.66
CA TYR A 564 -42.12 25.30 -27.61
C TYR A 564 -43.30 25.86 -26.85
N ASN A 565 -44.46 25.92 -27.49
CA ASN A 565 -45.71 26.12 -26.78
C ASN A 565 -46.79 25.22 -27.39
N ASN A 566 -47.81 24.93 -26.59
CA ASN A 566 -48.97 24.17 -27.04
C ASN A 566 -49.97 25.03 -27.84
N ILE A 567 -49.56 26.21 -28.36
CA ILE A 567 -50.43 27.09 -29.14
C ILE A 567 -50.36 26.66 -30.60
N THR A 568 -51.47 26.10 -31.05
CA THR A 568 -51.65 25.52 -32.37
C THR A 568 -51.62 26.56 -33.49
N GLY A 569 -50.89 26.27 -34.57
CA GLY A 569 -51.37 26.52 -35.94
C GLY A 569 -50.48 27.34 -36.87
N ASP A 570 -50.26 28.61 -36.59
CA ASP A 570 -49.67 29.56 -37.54
C ASP A 570 -49.00 30.79 -36.88
N ILE A 571 -48.27 31.57 -37.68
CA ILE A 571 -47.54 32.77 -37.23
C ILE A 571 -48.49 33.83 -36.65
N ALA A 572 -49.71 33.96 -37.18
CA ALA A 572 -50.65 34.99 -36.75
C ALA A 572 -51.16 34.72 -35.33
N SER A 573 -51.44 33.46 -35.01
CA SER A 573 -51.86 33.01 -33.69
C SER A 573 -50.74 33.20 -32.65
N TRP A 574 -49.49 32.90 -33.03
CA TRP A 574 -48.32 33.15 -32.18
C TRP A 574 -48.12 34.64 -31.88
N ARG A 575 -48.18 35.51 -32.90
CA ARG A 575 -48.06 36.97 -32.73
C ARG A 575 -49.16 37.55 -31.86
N ASN A 576 -50.41 37.14 -32.05
CA ASN A 576 -51.53 37.58 -31.21
C ASN A 576 -51.37 37.16 -29.74
N TRP A 577 -50.76 36.00 -29.50
CA TRP A 577 -50.45 35.57 -28.14
C TRP A 577 -49.34 36.43 -27.54
N LEU A 578 -48.24 36.69 -28.27
CA LEU A 578 -47.15 37.56 -27.82
C LEU A 578 -47.61 38.99 -27.50
N ALA A 579 -48.56 39.53 -28.26
CA ALA A 579 -49.11 40.87 -28.01
C ALA A 579 -49.80 40.98 -26.64
N GLN A 580 -50.37 39.87 -26.16
CA GLN A 580 -50.95 39.77 -24.82
C GLN A 580 -49.94 39.26 -23.79
N ASN A 581 -48.89 38.59 -24.26
CA ASN A 581 -47.93 37.86 -23.44
C ASN A 581 -46.47 38.12 -23.89
N PRO A 582 -45.96 39.36 -23.80
CA PRO A 582 -44.65 39.70 -24.36
C PRO A 582 -43.51 39.01 -23.62
N ILE A 583 -42.57 38.40 -24.35
CA ILE A 583 -41.48 37.61 -23.79
C ILE A 583 -40.21 38.48 -23.61
N SER A 584 -39.74 38.52 -22.37
CA SER A 584 -38.39 38.89 -21.93
C SER A 584 -37.29 37.93 -22.37
N VAL A 585 -36.33 38.27 -23.24
CA VAL A 585 -35.13 37.42 -23.45
C VAL A 585 -33.83 38.17 -23.25
N LEU A 586 -32.92 37.62 -22.45
CA LEU A 586 -31.56 38.12 -22.25
C LEU A 586 -30.56 37.17 -22.88
N TYR A 587 -29.57 37.67 -23.63
CA TYR A 587 -28.54 36.84 -24.22
C TYR A 587 -27.23 37.60 -24.46
N PRO A 588 -26.06 36.92 -24.39
CA PRO A 588 -24.78 37.50 -24.74
C PRO A 588 -24.70 37.72 -26.25
N THR A 589 -24.14 38.85 -26.66
CA THR A 589 -23.99 39.20 -28.07
C THR A 589 -22.64 38.76 -28.63
N THR A 590 -22.54 38.52 -29.95
CA THR A 590 -21.28 38.20 -30.61
C THR A 590 -20.24 39.32 -30.49
N GLU A 591 -20.70 40.57 -30.41
CA GLU A 591 -19.88 41.75 -30.12
C GLU A 591 -20.22 42.29 -28.72
N ILE A 592 -19.20 42.55 -27.90
CA ILE A 592 -19.38 43.11 -26.56
C ILE A 592 -19.54 44.62 -26.69
N VAL A 593 -20.66 45.16 -26.20
CA VAL A 593 -20.83 46.62 -26.09
C VAL A 593 -20.16 47.12 -24.82
N THR A 594 -19.40 48.20 -24.97
CA THR A 594 -18.67 48.84 -23.88
C THR A 594 -19.08 50.30 -23.72
N THR A 595 -19.12 50.80 -22.48
CA THR A 595 -19.28 52.23 -22.20
C THR A 595 -18.13 52.73 -21.34
N PRO A 596 -17.50 53.86 -21.71
CA PRO A 596 -16.49 54.53 -20.90
C PRO A 596 -16.98 54.88 -19.49
N LEU A 597 -16.12 54.73 -18.49
CA LEU A 597 -16.27 55.41 -17.20
C LEU A 597 -15.99 56.91 -17.37
N SER A 598 -16.53 57.75 -16.48
CA SER A 598 -16.17 59.18 -16.43
C SER A 598 -14.71 59.35 -15.99
N ASP A 599 -14.11 60.50 -16.35
CA ASP A 599 -12.73 60.80 -15.94
C ASP A 599 -12.59 60.87 -14.42
N GLU A 600 -13.62 61.34 -13.70
CA GLU A 600 -13.67 61.37 -12.24
C GLU A 600 -13.74 59.96 -11.66
N GLU A 601 -14.57 59.08 -12.23
CA GLU A 601 -14.63 57.67 -11.84
C GLU A 601 -13.25 57.03 -12.03
N ILE A 602 -12.63 57.19 -13.20
CA ILE A 602 -11.29 56.66 -13.52
C ILE A 602 -10.23 57.19 -12.53
N ALA A 603 -10.24 58.49 -12.23
CA ALA A 603 -9.31 59.09 -11.29
C ALA A 603 -9.46 58.51 -9.88
N ALA A 604 -10.70 58.27 -9.43
CA ALA A 604 -10.98 57.68 -8.13
C ALA A 604 -10.52 56.21 -8.04
N TYR A 605 -10.75 55.40 -9.08
CA TYR A 605 -10.20 54.04 -9.16
C TYR A 605 -8.67 54.04 -9.12
N ARG A 606 -8.03 54.96 -9.84
CA ARG A 606 -6.56 55.08 -9.91
C ARG A 606 -5.92 55.56 -8.60
N ALA A 607 -6.70 56.18 -7.71
CA ALA A 607 -6.21 56.61 -6.40
C ALA A 607 -6.07 55.46 -5.39
N LEU A 608 -6.68 54.30 -5.64
CA LEU A 608 -6.59 53.13 -4.76
C LEU A 608 -5.19 52.51 -4.80
N GLN A 609 -4.64 52.26 -3.61
CA GLN A 609 -3.32 51.66 -3.45
C GLN A 609 -3.36 50.39 -2.59
N THR A 610 -2.49 49.43 -2.84
CA THR A 610 -2.19 48.36 -1.90
C THR A 610 -1.34 48.89 -0.73
N TYR A 611 -1.38 48.16 0.38
CA TYR A 611 -0.49 48.32 1.53
C TYR A 611 0.67 47.33 1.47
N SER A 612 1.78 47.66 2.15
CA SER A 612 2.94 46.77 2.19
C SER A 612 2.67 45.50 3.00
N GLY A 613 2.94 44.33 2.42
CA GLY A 613 2.69 43.02 3.04
C GLY A 613 1.40 42.40 2.53
N THR A 614 0.36 42.28 3.36
CA THR A 614 -0.93 41.74 2.90
C THR A 614 -1.91 42.88 2.70
N THR A 615 -2.53 42.94 1.53
CA THR A 615 -3.69 43.79 1.26
C THR A 615 -4.90 42.92 1.01
N VAL A 616 -6.04 43.29 1.58
CA VAL A 616 -7.32 42.62 1.37
C VAL A 616 -8.25 43.60 0.67
N VAL A 617 -8.79 43.20 -0.47
CA VAL A 617 -9.78 43.98 -1.21
C VAL A 617 -11.11 43.25 -1.13
N SER A 618 -12.19 43.95 -0.82
CA SER A 618 -13.50 43.33 -0.61
C SER A 618 -14.66 44.28 -0.86
N THR A 619 -15.85 43.73 -1.07
CA THR A 619 -17.12 44.46 -1.06
C THR A 619 -18.07 43.79 -0.08
N ALA A 620 -18.80 44.57 0.72
CA ALA A 620 -19.76 43.99 1.68
C ALA A 620 -20.95 43.31 0.97
N GLU A 621 -21.33 43.85 -0.19
CA GLU A 621 -22.35 43.29 -1.05
C GLU A 621 -21.87 41.97 -1.68
N PRO A 622 -22.79 41.00 -1.85
CA PRO A 622 -22.46 39.72 -2.47
C PRO A 622 -22.26 39.92 -3.97
N VAL A 623 -21.03 40.20 -4.40
CA VAL A 623 -20.62 40.21 -5.82
C VAL A 623 -20.25 38.79 -6.29
N ALA A 624 -20.26 38.55 -7.60
CA ALA A 624 -19.99 37.21 -8.16
C ALA A 624 -18.49 36.91 -8.15
N GLY A 625 -17.70 37.98 -8.19
CA GLY A 625 -16.27 37.95 -8.07
C GLY A 625 -15.73 39.36 -7.97
N LEU A 626 -14.52 39.44 -7.43
CA LEU A 626 -13.68 40.62 -7.44
C LEU A 626 -12.31 40.13 -7.91
N GLU A 627 -11.74 40.80 -8.89
CA GLU A 627 -10.45 40.50 -9.48
C GLU A 627 -9.54 41.71 -9.30
N VAL A 628 -8.39 41.50 -8.69
CA VAL A 628 -7.44 42.57 -8.38
C VAL A 628 -6.09 42.20 -8.96
N SER A 629 -5.53 43.08 -9.78
CA SER A 629 -4.11 43.01 -10.15
C SER A 629 -3.34 44.04 -9.36
N TYR A 630 -2.20 43.66 -8.80
CA TYR A 630 -1.43 44.50 -7.90
C TYR A 630 0.07 44.33 -8.14
N VAL A 631 0.89 45.11 -7.44
CA VAL A 631 2.35 44.97 -7.48
C VAL A 631 2.82 44.19 -6.25
N ILE A 632 3.62 43.15 -6.46
CA ILE A 632 4.30 42.43 -5.38
C ILE A 632 5.56 43.20 -4.92
N ASP A 633 5.88 43.15 -3.63
CA ASP A 633 7.19 43.46 -3.05
C ASP A 633 8.13 42.28 -3.30
N GLY A 634 9.09 42.47 -4.22
CA GLY A 634 10.00 41.41 -4.64
C GLY A 634 10.87 40.84 -3.50
N ASN A 635 11.22 41.65 -2.49
CA ASN A 635 12.02 41.18 -1.36
C ASN A 635 11.20 40.25 -0.46
N LYS A 636 9.97 40.66 -0.12
CA LYS A 636 9.05 39.83 0.67
C LYS A 636 8.65 38.56 -0.06
N TYR A 637 8.46 38.66 -1.38
CA TYR A 637 8.17 37.49 -2.21
C TYR A 637 9.31 36.48 -2.18
N ARG A 638 10.57 36.93 -2.34
CA ARG A 638 11.75 36.08 -2.19
C ARG A 638 11.79 35.40 -0.82
N GLU A 639 11.64 36.17 0.26
CA GLU A 639 11.60 35.61 1.63
C GLU A 639 10.50 34.55 1.79
N SER A 640 9.33 34.75 1.15
CA SER A 640 8.24 33.78 1.18
C SER A 640 8.57 32.49 0.41
N ILE A 641 9.29 32.59 -0.72
CA ILE A 641 9.78 31.44 -1.48
C ILE A 641 10.83 30.69 -0.67
N ASP A 642 11.83 31.39 -0.13
CA ASP A 642 12.88 30.81 0.69
C ASP A 642 12.30 30.04 1.89
N LYS A 643 11.29 30.62 2.55
CA LYS A 643 10.59 29.97 3.66
C LYS A 643 9.84 28.72 3.23
N ARG A 644 9.17 28.75 2.08
CA ARG A 644 8.47 27.57 1.53
C ARG A 644 9.45 26.48 1.12
N LEU A 645 10.60 26.86 0.57
CA LEU A 645 11.67 25.95 0.19
C LEU A 645 12.30 25.30 1.41
N ALA A 646 12.62 26.08 2.45
CA ALA A 646 13.11 25.54 3.72
C ALA A 646 12.09 24.58 4.37
N ALA A 647 10.79 24.87 4.29
CA ALA A 647 9.74 23.97 4.77
C ALA A 647 9.68 22.65 3.97
N LEU A 648 9.89 22.70 2.65
CA LEU A 648 9.97 21.52 1.80
C LEU A 648 11.22 20.69 2.11
N GLU A 649 12.38 21.33 2.30
CA GLU A 649 13.65 20.68 2.70
C GLU A 649 13.50 19.98 4.07
N ALA A 650 12.83 20.63 5.03
CA ALA A 650 12.52 20.04 6.33
C ALA A 650 11.54 18.85 6.23
N ALA A 651 10.55 18.92 5.34
CA ALA A 651 9.62 17.81 5.11
C ALA A 651 10.31 16.60 4.45
N GLN A 652 11.31 16.83 3.60
CA GLN A 652 12.07 15.77 2.92
C GLN A 652 13.10 15.09 3.83
N THR A 653 13.65 15.80 4.81
CA THR A 653 14.61 15.24 5.79
C THR A 653 13.93 14.51 6.96
N GLY A 654 12.61 14.60 7.06
CA GLY A 654 11.79 13.86 8.04
C GLY A 654 11.27 12.50 7.55
N ILE A 655 11.65 12.07 6.35
CA ILE A 655 11.43 10.72 5.78
C ILE A 655 12.75 9.97 5.83
#